data_AF-A0A7V1JIZ1-F1
#
_entry.id   AF-A0A7V1JIZ1-F1
#
_cell.length_a   1.000
_cell.length_b   1.000
_cell.length_c   1.000
_cell.angle_alpha   90.00
_cell.angle_beta   90.00
_cell.angle_gamma   90.00
#
_symmetry.space_group_name_H-M   'P 1'
#
loop_
_entity.id
_entity.type
_entity.pdbx_description
1 polymer ?
#
loop_
_entity_poly.entity_id
_entity_poly.type
_entity_poly.pdbx_seq_one_letter_code
_entity_poly.pdbx_strand_id
1 'polypeptide(L)'
;GVLAVSLLGARFLNRRAGLLGGLLLAVNGYFVGFGRIVQYQSLVLMMTGLGLLALGLWQERGEDRWLLAGASLLACGLLGHYDAALALPAALYLVLRRRVELRGRVVPTVAALILAAGVLALFYLPFALHPNFAKTVAYLRAERVGTGGPVYNNLLRTLPLTTLYNSTYYVVFLALMLVAAGFRPFRRWGRVVPVVCVLLLVGATTGATAESCPYGVGAGPVGAGPVGAGLRARPGGATTERGATAEGRPYGAAVAAVVWLVAIVVSRHTSPGERAIWLWFAVPFLFHYFLVWDPRTHVLNAFPAASLLAAFPLGGLWAGQARRSSPIGRVARQGALLVGLALYVLFGYYIWMMFVDHTPEYRRTWPEHRNPVYWTPYEELPRFGLFGFPYRAGWKAVGTLMAEGDLAGVYASNEEEEITRWYTRGAERTYCPGPDLYLIAARVQDETPVDRVDLEANYHLAAVVRVGGEPKLWLYRPGPPGGKPALYDVEDFEGRFDGGTRPEAVLPRPPADIAPVEAVLGDRVRLVGYRLDTSDACPGGSLRLTLYWEPLVPMQTSYQVFTHLYDGTMWGQHDSTPGCGLWPTTRWEPGRLVRDDHVLSIADDAPAGEIPLLVGMYDLGTGARLPVTGPGGRGDAVYLTTVVLP
;
A
#
# COMPACT_ATOMS: atom_id res chain seq x y z
N GLY A 1 -18.01 9.40 -1.84
CA GLY A 1 -17.52 9.84 -0.51
C GLY A 1 -17.92 11.26 -0.16
N VAL A 2 -17.31 12.27 -0.80
CA VAL A 2 -17.46 13.70 -0.45
C VAL A 2 -18.91 14.19 -0.32
N LEU A 3 -19.78 13.84 -1.28
CA LEU A 3 -21.21 14.22 -1.23
C LEU A 3 -21.92 13.65 0.00
N ALA A 4 -21.63 12.40 0.38
CA ALA A 4 -22.23 11.78 1.58
C ALA A 4 -21.83 12.55 2.85
N VAL A 5 -20.55 12.90 2.98
CA VAL A 5 -20.04 13.71 4.11
C VAL A 5 -20.66 15.10 4.12
N SER A 6 -20.82 15.73 2.94
CA SER A 6 -21.43 17.05 2.79
C SER A 6 -22.89 17.05 3.25
N LEU A 7 -23.66 16.03 2.84
CA LEU A 7 -25.06 15.85 3.24
C LEU A 7 -25.19 15.56 4.75
N LEU A 8 -24.31 14.72 5.30
CA LEU A 8 -24.23 14.46 6.73
C LEU A 8 -24.00 15.76 7.51
N GLY A 9 -22.98 16.55 7.14
CA GLY A 9 -22.68 17.82 7.77
C GLY A 9 -23.80 18.85 7.62
N ALA A 10 -24.46 18.89 6.46
CA ALA A 10 -25.60 19.76 6.23
C ALA A 10 -26.77 19.46 7.18
N ARG A 11 -26.97 18.19 7.52
CA ARG A 11 -28.03 17.71 8.39
C ARG A 11 -27.67 17.83 9.87
N PHE A 12 -26.48 17.42 10.26
CA PHE A 12 -26.06 17.28 11.66
C PHE A 12 -25.56 18.60 12.25
N LEU A 13 -25.07 19.50 11.40
CA LEU A 13 -24.60 20.83 11.78
C LEU A 13 -25.48 21.89 11.13
N ASN A 14 -25.14 22.31 9.90
CA ASN A 14 -25.93 23.23 9.09
C ASN A 14 -25.48 23.14 7.62
N ARG A 15 -26.35 23.56 6.69
CA ARG A 15 -26.10 23.49 5.23
C ARG A 15 -24.75 24.05 4.79
N ARG A 16 -24.30 25.16 5.40
CA ARG A 16 -23.04 25.82 5.04
C ARG A 16 -21.83 25.05 5.55
N ALA A 17 -21.90 24.52 6.77
CA ALA A 17 -20.86 23.65 7.31
C ALA A 17 -20.74 22.35 6.48
N GLY A 18 -21.86 21.78 6.04
CA GLY A 18 -21.86 20.64 5.13
C GLY A 18 -21.17 20.93 3.80
N LEU A 19 -21.53 22.04 3.13
CA LEU A 19 -20.91 22.46 1.88
C LEU A 19 -19.41 22.73 2.04
N LEU A 20 -19.03 23.56 3.01
CA LEU A 20 -17.63 23.94 3.25
C LEU A 20 -16.78 22.73 3.68
N GLY A 21 -17.31 21.85 4.51
CA GLY A 21 -16.61 20.63 4.92
C GLY A 21 -16.44 19.64 3.77
N GLY A 22 -17.42 19.55 2.88
CA GLY A 22 -17.30 18.84 1.61
C GLY A 22 -16.21 19.39 0.71
N LEU A 23 -16.17 20.72 0.53
CA LEU A 23 -15.12 21.38 -0.25
C LEU A 23 -13.72 21.13 0.34
N LEU A 24 -13.55 21.26 1.66
CA LEU A 24 -12.28 20.96 2.33
C LEU A 24 -11.87 19.50 2.16
N LEU A 25 -12.82 18.56 2.17
CA LEU A 25 -12.53 17.15 1.95
C LEU A 25 -12.21 16.85 0.47
N ALA A 26 -12.81 17.58 -0.47
CA ALA A 26 -12.56 17.42 -1.91
C ALA A 26 -11.11 17.77 -2.31
N VAL A 27 -10.45 18.65 -1.54
CA VAL A 27 -9.03 19.00 -1.70
C VAL A 27 -8.15 18.37 -0.63
N ASN A 28 -8.62 17.30 0.02
CA ASN A 28 -7.79 16.50 0.91
C ASN A 28 -6.95 15.51 0.09
N GLY A 29 -5.63 15.62 0.14
CA GLY A 29 -4.80 14.85 -0.77
C GLY A 29 -4.66 13.37 -0.45
N TYR A 30 -4.97 12.92 0.79
CA TYR A 30 -5.11 11.47 1.04
C TYR A 30 -6.25 10.91 0.17
N PHE A 31 -7.44 11.52 0.21
CA PHE A 31 -8.57 11.04 -0.56
C PHE A 31 -8.43 11.29 -2.07
N VAL A 32 -7.69 12.32 -2.50
CA VAL A 32 -7.36 12.49 -3.92
C VAL A 32 -6.36 11.44 -4.38
N GLY A 33 -5.28 11.20 -3.63
CA GLY A 33 -4.31 10.14 -3.93
C GLY A 33 -4.96 8.76 -4.02
N PHE A 34 -5.71 8.36 -2.99
CA PHE A 34 -6.44 7.08 -2.99
C PHE A 34 -7.61 7.03 -3.99
N GLY A 35 -8.14 8.18 -4.41
CA GLY A 35 -9.17 8.26 -5.46
C GLY A 35 -8.65 8.01 -6.87
N ARG A 36 -7.32 8.04 -7.06
CA ARG A 36 -6.65 7.81 -8.36
C ARG A 36 -6.22 6.37 -8.58
N ILE A 37 -6.41 5.51 -7.58
CA ILE A 37 -6.09 4.09 -7.64
C ILE A 37 -7.31 3.27 -7.20
N VAL A 38 -7.41 2.03 -7.68
CA VAL A 38 -8.50 1.13 -7.30
C VAL A 38 -8.20 0.57 -5.92
N GLN A 39 -8.56 1.33 -4.86
CA GLN A 39 -8.32 0.95 -3.46
C GLN A 39 -9.53 1.25 -2.57
N TYR A 40 -9.58 0.60 -1.40
CA TYR A 40 -10.75 0.50 -0.52
C TYR A 40 -11.15 1.82 0.18
N GLN A 41 -10.26 2.81 0.33
CA GLN A 41 -10.48 3.99 1.17
C GLN A 41 -11.68 4.82 0.69
N SER A 42 -11.85 4.97 -0.62
CA SER A 42 -12.97 5.70 -1.23
C SER A 42 -14.32 5.02 -0.96
N LEU A 43 -14.34 3.68 -0.97
CA LEU A 43 -15.51 2.87 -0.61
C LEU A 43 -15.84 3.03 0.87
N VAL A 44 -14.86 2.88 1.76
CA VAL A 44 -15.02 3.00 3.22
C VAL A 44 -15.55 4.38 3.60
N LEU A 45 -15.01 5.45 3.03
CA LEU A 45 -15.49 6.81 3.24
C LEU A 45 -16.96 6.96 2.84
N MET A 46 -17.33 6.43 1.69
CA MET A 46 -18.70 6.50 1.18
C MET A 46 -19.67 5.72 2.06
N MET A 47 -19.36 4.45 2.34
CA MET A 47 -20.20 3.55 3.13
C MET A 47 -20.40 4.07 4.56
N THR A 48 -19.31 4.53 5.20
CA THR A 48 -19.38 5.11 6.54
C THR A 48 -20.20 6.40 6.57
N GLY A 49 -19.95 7.32 5.63
CA GLY A 49 -20.68 8.59 5.56
C GLY A 49 -22.18 8.39 5.28
N LEU A 50 -22.54 7.50 4.36
CA LEU A 50 -23.93 7.17 4.07
C LEU A 50 -24.60 6.40 5.23
N GLY A 51 -23.87 5.49 5.89
CA GLY A 51 -24.38 4.75 7.04
C GLY A 51 -24.73 5.65 8.21
N LEU A 52 -23.85 6.59 8.56
CA LEU A 52 -24.12 7.60 9.59
C LEU A 52 -25.27 8.54 9.18
N LEU A 53 -25.37 8.91 7.90
CA LEU A 53 -26.48 9.72 7.39
C LEU A 53 -27.81 8.98 7.49
N ALA A 54 -27.86 7.70 7.13
CA ALA A 54 -29.04 6.85 7.26
C ALA A 54 -29.47 6.73 8.73
N LEU A 55 -28.55 6.48 9.66
CA LEU A 55 -28.87 6.47 11.09
C LEU A 55 -29.36 7.82 11.60
N GLY A 56 -28.85 8.93 11.05
CA GLY A 56 -29.39 10.27 11.28
C GLY A 56 -30.83 10.44 10.78
N LEU A 57 -31.15 9.95 9.59
CA LEU A 57 -32.51 9.96 9.06
C LEU A 57 -33.46 9.08 9.88
N TRP A 58 -32.98 7.96 10.40
CA TRP A 58 -33.72 7.14 11.35
C TRP A 58 -34.01 7.91 12.65
N GLN A 59 -33.03 8.65 13.18
CA GLN A 59 -33.20 9.50 14.36
C GLN A 59 -34.25 10.61 14.18
N GLU A 60 -34.54 11.02 12.96
CA GLU A 60 -35.50 12.07 12.65
C GLU A 60 -36.88 11.50 12.33
N ARG A 61 -36.92 10.50 11.44
CA ARG A 61 -38.16 9.98 10.86
C ARG A 61 -38.71 8.76 11.58
N GLY A 62 -37.85 8.00 12.28
CA GLY A 62 -38.25 6.76 12.93
C GLY A 62 -38.78 5.71 11.95
N GLU A 63 -38.28 5.64 10.71
CA GLU A 63 -38.68 4.62 9.74
C GLU A 63 -37.62 3.49 9.73
N ASP A 64 -38.05 2.23 9.84
CA ASP A 64 -37.15 1.08 10.02
C ASP A 64 -36.18 0.88 8.85
N ARG A 65 -36.58 1.28 7.63
CA ARG A 65 -35.71 1.23 6.44
C ARG A 65 -34.38 1.96 6.63
N TRP A 66 -34.36 3.05 7.40
CA TRP A 66 -33.13 3.82 7.64
C TRP A 66 -32.22 3.16 8.67
N LEU A 67 -32.78 2.43 9.65
CA LEU A 67 -32.00 1.62 10.59
C LEU A 67 -31.34 0.46 9.86
N LEU A 68 -32.11 -0.26 9.03
CA LEU A 68 -31.62 -1.35 8.19
C LEU A 68 -30.54 -0.86 7.22
N ALA A 69 -30.82 0.21 6.46
CA ALA A 69 -29.85 0.79 5.53
C ALA A 69 -28.56 1.24 6.23
N GLY A 70 -28.68 1.90 7.39
CA GLY A 70 -27.51 2.32 8.18
C GLY A 70 -26.64 1.14 8.62
N ALA A 71 -27.25 0.08 9.14
CA ALA A 71 -26.55 -1.14 9.54
C ALA A 71 -25.88 -1.83 8.34
N SER A 72 -26.58 -1.99 7.22
CA SER A 72 -26.04 -2.61 6.00
C SER A 72 -24.87 -1.81 5.43
N LEU A 73 -24.99 -0.48 5.33
CA LEU A 73 -23.93 0.37 4.80
C LEU A 73 -22.67 0.31 5.67
N LEU A 74 -22.81 0.34 6.99
CA LEU A 74 -21.67 0.20 7.91
C LEU A 74 -21.03 -1.20 7.82
N ALA A 75 -21.84 -2.26 7.68
CA ALA A 75 -21.35 -3.62 7.46
C ALA A 75 -20.60 -3.74 6.13
N CYS A 76 -21.12 -3.17 5.04
CA CYS A 76 -20.42 -3.11 3.75
C CYS A 76 -19.11 -2.31 3.83
N GLY A 77 -19.08 -1.22 4.61
CA GLY A 77 -17.84 -0.49 4.90
C GLY A 77 -16.79 -1.36 5.59
N LEU A 78 -17.22 -2.14 6.59
CA LEU A 78 -16.37 -3.09 7.33
C LEU A 78 -15.87 -4.23 6.44
N LEU A 79 -16.70 -4.76 5.53
CA LEU A 79 -16.25 -5.71 4.52
C LEU A 79 -15.16 -5.14 3.62
N GLY A 80 -15.26 -3.84 3.29
CA GLY A 80 -14.23 -3.16 2.52
C GLY A 80 -12.91 -3.02 3.29
N HIS A 81 -12.98 -2.61 4.57
CA HIS A 81 -11.81 -2.51 5.44
C HIS A 81 -12.20 -2.31 6.92
N TYR A 82 -11.34 -2.76 7.85
CA TYR A 82 -11.57 -2.63 9.29
C TYR A 82 -11.68 -1.17 9.77
N ASP A 83 -11.15 -0.20 9.01
CA ASP A 83 -11.20 1.23 9.34
C ASP A 83 -12.64 1.74 9.53
N ALA A 84 -13.62 1.11 8.87
CA ALA A 84 -15.04 1.44 9.07
C ALA A 84 -15.50 1.20 10.52
N ALA A 85 -14.83 0.32 11.28
CA ALA A 85 -15.11 0.06 12.69
C ALA A 85 -14.99 1.33 13.54
N LEU A 86 -14.12 2.25 13.13
CA LEU A 86 -13.82 3.49 13.86
C LEU A 86 -15.01 4.46 13.87
N ALA A 87 -16.01 4.27 13.00
CA ALA A 87 -17.26 5.02 13.01
C ALA A 87 -18.36 4.38 13.88
N LEU A 88 -18.19 3.14 14.33
CA LEU A 88 -19.20 2.43 15.11
C LEU A 88 -19.59 3.13 16.41
N PRO A 89 -18.69 3.80 17.16
CA PRO A 89 -19.11 4.54 18.36
C PRO A 89 -20.05 5.72 18.03
N ALA A 90 -19.85 6.40 16.91
CA ALA A 90 -20.78 7.44 16.44
C ALA A 90 -22.13 6.83 16.00
N ALA A 91 -22.10 5.69 15.30
CA ALA A 91 -23.29 4.95 14.92
C ALA A 91 -24.08 4.46 16.14
N LEU A 92 -23.40 3.86 17.12
CA LEU A 92 -23.99 3.38 18.37
C LEU A 92 -24.59 4.53 19.17
N TYR A 93 -23.92 5.68 19.25
CA TYR A 93 -24.48 6.87 19.87
C TYR A 93 -25.81 7.29 19.21
N LEU A 94 -25.86 7.34 17.88
CA LEU A 94 -27.10 7.64 17.15
C LEU A 94 -28.18 6.60 17.46
N VAL A 95 -27.85 5.31 17.49
CA VAL A 95 -28.78 4.23 17.80
C VAL A 95 -29.35 4.36 19.23
N LEU A 96 -28.47 4.44 20.23
CA LEU A 96 -28.84 4.45 21.66
C LEU A 96 -29.60 5.72 22.09
N ARG A 97 -29.55 6.81 21.32
CA ARG A 97 -30.37 7.99 21.62
C ARG A 97 -31.87 7.72 21.55
N ARG A 98 -32.30 6.76 20.74
CA ARG A 98 -33.70 6.28 20.66
C ARG A 98 -33.88 4.94 21.40
N ARG A 99 -33.22 4.78 22.55
CA ARG A 99 -33.28 3.53 23.36
C ARG A 99 -34.69 3.13 23.80
N VAL A 100 -35.61 4.08 23.96
CA VAL A 100 -36.99 3.79 24.36
C VAL A 100 -37.75 3.23 23.16
N GLU A 101 -37.58 3.83 21.99
CA GLU A 101 -38.16 3.36 20.73
C GLU A 101 -37.57 2.01 20.31
N LEU A 102 -36.28 1.76 20.59
CA LEU A 102 -35.64 0.46 20.37
C LEU A 102 -36.32 -0.66 21.18
N ARG A 103 -36.75 -0.39 22.43
CA ARG A 103 -37.47 -1.38 23.25
C ARG A 103 -38.80 -1.79 22.62
N GLY A 104 -39.46 -0.88 21.91
CA GLY A 104 -40.69 -1.16 21.16
C GLY A 104 -40.44 -1.71 19.75
N ARG A 105 -39.19 -1.83 19.31
CA ARG A 105 -38.78 -2.16 17.93
C ARG A 105 -37.78 -3.31 17.89
N VAL A 106 -38.08 -4.37 18.63
CA VAL A 106 -37.21 -5.55 18.75
C VAL A 106 -36.96 -6.18 17.39
N VAL A 107 -38.01 -6.43 16.60
CA VAL A 107 -37.93 -7.10 15.29
C VAL A 107 -37.00 -6.36 14.30
N PRO A 108 -37.19 -5.07 13.98
CA PRO A 108 -36.31 -4.39 13.01
C PRO A 108 -34.89 -4.20 13.55
N THR A 109 -34.70 -4.08 14.86
CA THR A 109 -33.36 -4.01 15.48
C THR A 109 -32.62 -5.34 15.34
N VAL A 110 -33.29 -6.45 15.66
CA VAL A 110 -32.74 -7.80 15.49
C VAL A 110 -32.49 -8.11 14.02
N ALA A 111 -33.41 -7.74 13.13
CA ALA A 111 -33.23 -7.89 11.68
C ALA A 111 -32.01 -7.11 11.17
N ALA A 112 -31.80 -5.87 11.63
CA ALA A 112 -30.63 -5.08 11.27
C ALA A 112 -29.32 -5.73 11.74
N LEU A 113 -29.31 -6.27 12.97
CA LEU A 113 -28.15 -6.97 13.53
C LEU A 113 -27.86 -8.27 12.81
N ILE A 114 -28.89 -9.09 12.53
CA ILE A 114 -28.74 -10.34 11.78
C ILE A 114 -28.23 -10.05 10.36
N LEU A 115 -28.79 -9.04 9.70
CA LEU A 115 -28.36 -8.66 8.36
C LEU A 115 -26.90 -8.21 8.35
N ALA A 116 -26.51 -7.31 9.27
CA ALA A 116 -25.12 -6.86 9.39
C ALA A 116 -24.16 -8.00 9.74
N ALA A 117 -24.51 -8.83 10.73
CA ALA A 117 -23.70 -9.96 11.15
C ALA A 117 -23.57 -11.02 10.05
N GLY A 118 -24.66 -11.32 9.34
CA GLY A 118 -24.67 -12.24 8.21
C GLY A 118 -23.75 -11.76 7.09
N VAL A 119 -23.86 -10.49 6.69
CA VAL A 119 -22.99 -9.87 5.68
C VAL A 119 -21.52 -9.94 6.10
N LEU A 120 -21.20 -9.60 7.35
CA LEU A 120 -19.82 -9.67 7.86
C LEU A 120 -19.30 -11.11 7.94
N ALA A 121 -20.14 -12.06 8.35
CA ALA A 121 -19.77 -13.46 8.51
C ALA A 121 -19.35 -14.11 7.18
N LEU A 122 -19.87 -13.64 6.03
CA LEU A 122 -19.46 -14.13 4.71
C LEU A 122 -17.95 -14.01 4.45
N PHE A 123 -17.30 -13.01 5.04
CA PHE A 123 -15.85 -12.80 4.89
C PHE A 123 -15.10 -13.09 6.18
N TYR A 124 -15.51 -12.50 7.30
CA TYR A 124 -14.73 -12.54 8.54
C TYR A 124 -14.68 -13.92 9.19
N LEU A 125 -15.73 -14.75 9.02
CA LEU A 125 -15.73 -16.11 9.56
C LEU A 125 -14.71 -17.01 8.83
N PRO A 126 -14.76 -17.18 7.49
CA PRO A 126 -13.73 -17.97 6.81
C PRO A 126 -12.33 -17.35 6.96
N PHE A 127 -12.22 -16.02 6.98
CA PHE A 127 -10.94 -15.34 7.21
C PHE A 127 -10.33 -15.67 8.59
N ALA A 128 -11.11 -15.59 9.67
CA ALA A 128 -10.62 -15.88 11.02
C ALA A 128 -10.33 -17.37 11.27
N LEU A 129 -11.07 -18.25 10.59
CA LEU A 129 -10.85 -19.70 10.64
C LEU A 129 -9.69 -20.16 9.75
N HIS A 130 -9.20 -19.30 8.86
CA HIS A 130 -8.12 -19.64 7.95
C HIS A 130 -6.81 -19.88 8.74
N PRO A 131 -6.02 -20.93 8.46
CA PRO A 131 -4.79 -21.23 9.19
C PRO A 131 -3.76 -20.08 9.23
N ASN A 132 -3.78 -19.21 8.21
CA ASN A 132 -2.89 -18.04 8.13
C ASN A 132 -3.35 -16.83 8.98
N PHE A 133 -4.53 -16.86 9.61
CA PHE A 133 -5.02 -15.73 10.40
C PHE A 133 -4.07 -15.33 11.53
N ALA A 134 -3.37 -16.30 12.12
CA ALA A 134 -2.35 -16.07 13.16
C ALA A 134 -1.24 -15.12 12.68
N LYS A 135 -0.88 -15.13 11.38
CA LYS A 135 0.11 -14.20 10.83
C LYS A 135 -0.42 -12.78 10.71
N THR A 136 -1.69 -12.62 10.35
CA THR A 136 -2.32 -11.30 10.38
C THR A 136 -2.29 -10.74 11.79
N VAL A 137 -2.61 -11.54 12.80
CA VAL A 137 -2.56 -11.12 14.21
C VAL A 137 -1.12 -10.77 14.63
N ALA A 138 -0.15 -11.62 14.29
CA ALA A 138 1.26 -11.37 14.58
C ALA A 138 1.77 -10.08 13.92
N TYR A 139 1.46 -9.89 12.64
CA TYR A 139 1.77 -8.68 11.88
C TYR A 139 1.13 -7.43 12.49
N LEU A 140 -0.19 -7.44 12.74
CA LEU A 140 -0.89 -6.30 13.33
C LEU A 140 -0.31 -5.96 14.71
N ARG A 141 0.05 -6.97 15.51
CA ARG A 141 0.63 -6.75 16.84
C ARG A 141 2.06 -6.20 16.76
N ALA A 142 2.92 -6.80 15.93
CA ALA A 142 4.33 -6.46 15.86
C ALA A 142 4.59 -5.17 15.06
N GLU A 143 4.02 -5.07 13.86
CA GLU A 143 4.32 -4.02 12.89
C GLU A 143 3.40 -2.80 13.00
N ARG A 144 2.18 -2.96 13.55
CA ARG A 144 1.16 -1.89 13.55
C ARG A 144 0.89 -1.32 14.94
N VAL A 145 0.37 -2.13 15.85
CA VAL A 145 0.04 -1.68 17.22
C VAL A 145 1.30 -1.52 18.06
N GLY A 146 2.33 -2.32 17.81
CA GLY A 146 3.61 -2.30 18.51
C GLY A 146 3.56 -3.04 19.85
N THR A 147 4.74 -3.39 20.35
CA THR A 147 4.91 -4.11 21.64
C THR A 147 5.45 -3.23 22.77
N GLY A 148 5.70 -1.94 22.50
CA GLY A 148 6.44 -1.03 23.38
C GLY A 148 5.63 -0.34 24.48
N GLY A 149 4.29 -0.44 24.46
CA GLY A 149 3.42 0.11 25.50
C GLY A 149 1.99 0.36 25.02
N PRO A 150 1.08 0.79 25.93
CA PRO A 150 -0.32 1.01 25.59
C PRO A 150 -0.61 2.33 24.86
N VAL A 151 0.32 3.29 24.89
CA VAL A 151 0.10 4.65 24.38
C VAL A 151 1.35 5.17 23.65
N TYR A 152 1.14 5.81 22.51
CA TYR A 152 2.14 6.46 21.66
C TYR A 152 1.81 7.95 21.46
N ASN A 153 2.69 8.71 20.80
CA ASN A 153 2.39 10.08 20.36
C ASN A 153 2.86 10.30 18.91
N ASN A 154 1.97 10.07 17.96
CA ASN A 154 2.27 10.20 16.54
C ASN A 154 1.96 11.59 15.96
N LEU A 155 1.64 12.59 16.81
CA LEU A 155 1.27 13.93 16.34
C LEU A 155 2.36 14.55 15.47
N LEU A 156 3.62 14.55 15.91
CA LEU A 156 4.76 15.04 15.14
C LEU A 156 5.28 14.01 14.13
N ARG A 157 5.29 12.72 14.52
CA ARG A 157 5.82 11.62 13.69
C ARG A 157 5.11 11.51 12.34
N THR A 158 3.81 11.81 12.29
CA THR A 158 3.00 11.73 11.06
C THR A 158 2.96 13.05 10.28
N LEU A 159 3.56 14.13 10.79
CA LEU A 159 3.56 15.42 10.10
C LEU A 159 4.20 15.35 8.71
N PRO A 160 5.38 14.72 8.49
CA PRO A 160 5.98 14.68 7.17
C PRO A 160 5.05 14.04 6.13
N LEU A 161 4.48 12.88 6.43
CA LEU A 161 3.53 12.21 5.53
C LEU A 161 2.24 13.03 5.35
N THR A 162 1.70 13.58 6.42
CA THR A 162 0.45 14.36 6.37
C THR A 162 0.60 15.66 5.60
N THR A 163 1.76 16.30 5.71
CA THR A 163 2.11 17.54 5.00
C THR A 163 2.65 17.30 3.59
N LEU A 164 2.98 16.05 3.23
CA LEU A 164 3.22 15.61 1.86
C LEU A 164 1.91 15.36 1.11
N TYR A 165 0.94 14.69 1.76
CA TYR A 165 -0.36 14.47 1.14
C TYR A 165 -1.21 15.75 1.13
N ASN A 166 -1.03 16.65 2.09
CA ASN A 166 -1.77 17.90 2.15
C ASN A 166 -0.79 19.05 2.38
N SER A 167 -0.95 20.21 1.75
CA SER A 167 -0.06 21.35 2.06
C SER A 167 -0.03 21.65 3.57
N THR A 168 1.11 22.10 4.09
CA THR A 168 1.20 22.56 5.48
C THR A 168 0.10 23.58 5.81
N TYR A 169 -0.23 24.47 4.86
CA TYR A 169 -1.31 25.45 5.01
C TYR A 169 -2.67 24.80 5.25
N TYR A 170 -3.00 23.74 4.52
CA TYR A 170 -4.23 22.98 4.73
C TYR A 170 -4.26 22.35 6.12
N VAL A 171 -3.17 21.72 6.53
CA VAL A 171 -3.07 21.04 7.84
C VAL A 171 -3.18 22.03 8.99
N VAL A 172 -2.45 23.15 8.93
CA VAL A 172 -2.50 24.23 9.93
C VAL A 172 -3.89 24.85 9.98
N PHE A 173 -4.49 25.16 8.83
CA PHE A 173 -5.85 25.69 8.76
C PHE A 173 -6.86 24.74 9.41
N LEU A 174 -6.80 23.46 9.06
CA LEU A 174 -7.69 22.44 9.61
C LEU A 174 -7.52 22.32 11.12
N ALA A 175 -6.28 22.29 11.62
CA ALA A 175 -5.98 22.22 13.05
C ALA A 175 -6.51 23.43 13.81
N LEU A 176 -6.25 24.66 13.33
CA LEU A 176 -6.74 25.89 13.95
C LEU A 176 -8.26 25.94 13.98
N MET A 177 -8.93 25.55 12.89
CA MET A 177 -10.38 25.54 12.82
C MET A 177 -11.02 24.44 13.68
N LEU A 178 -10.37 23.28 13.80
CA LEU A 178 -10.79 22.20 14.69
C LEU A 178 -10.69 22.64 16.16
N VAL A 179 -9.59 23.30 16.54
CA VAL A 179 -9.45 23.92 17.87
C VAL A 179 -10.57 24.93 18.10
N ALA A 180 -10.79 25.86 17.16
CA ALA A 180 -11.87 26.84 17.26
C ALA A 180 -13.27 26.20 17.41
N ALA A 181 -13.52 25.08 16.73
CA ALA A 181 -14.74 24.30 16.87
C ALA A 181 -14.86 23.70 18.29
N GLY A 182 -13.78 23.14 18.83
CA GLY A 182 -13.76 22.55 20.17
C GLY A 182 -13.94 23.57 21.31
N PHE A 183 -13.67 24.85 21.09
CA PHE A 183 -13.97 25.92 22.06
C PHE A 183 -15.44 26.35 22.08
N ARG A 184 -16.22 26.02 21.03
CA ARG A 184 -17.58 26.51 20.85
C ARG A 184 -18.54 26.11 21.98
N PRO A 185 -18.52 24.88 22.52
CA PRO A 185 -19.38 24.49 23.64
C PRO A 185 -19.08 25.24 24.96
N PHE A 186 -17.93 25.90 25.07
CA PHE A 186 -17.42 26.51 26.32
C PHE A 186 -17.45 28.05 26.32
N ARG A 187 -18.04 28.69 25.30
CA ARG A 187 -17.96 30.16 25.10
C ARG A 187 -18.48 31.00 26.26
N ARG A 188 -19.36 30.46 27.13
CA ARG A 188 -20.05 31.23 28.17
C ARG A 188 -19.46 31.10 29.59
N TRP A 189 -18.85 29.99 30.03
CA TRP A 189 -18.51 29.81 31.46
C TRP A 189 -17.33 28.86 31.80
N GLY A 190 -16.34 28.64 30.92
CA GLY A 190 -15.17 27.82 31.31
C GLY A 190 -14.19 27.53 30.19
N ARG A 191 -13.25 28.46 29.94
CA ARG A 191 -12.20 28.28 28.91
C ARG A 191 -10.93 27.62 29.44
N VAL A 192 -10.81 27.45 30.76
CA VAL A 192 -9.60 26.91 31.39
C VAL A 192 -9.28 25.51 30.89
N VAL A 193 -10.26 24.59 30.91
CA VAL A 193 -10.06 23.20 30.46
C VAL A 193 -9.59 23.13 28.99
N PRO A 194 -10.29 23.71 28.00
CA PRO A 194 -9.80 23.64 26.61
C PRO A 194 -8.50 24.41 26.39
N VAL A 195 -8.23 25.52 27.10
CA VAL A 195 -6.93 26.21 27.03
C VAL A 195 -5.80 25.31 27.55
N VAL A 196 -5.97 24.73 28.74
CA VAL A 196 -4.97 23.84 29.34
C VAL A 196 -4.74 22.62 28.45
N CYS A 197 -5.80 21.97 27.93
CA CYS A 197 -5.64 20.83 27.03
C CYS A 197 -4.90 21.20 25.74
N VAL A 198 -5.20 22.35 25.12
CA VAL A 198 -4.48 22.82 23.93
C VAL A 198 -3.03 23.13 24.26
N LEU A 199 -2.77 23.82 25.37
CA LEU A 199 -1.40 24.10 25.83
C LEU A 199 -0.63 22.82 26.15
N LEU A 200 -1.26 21.78 26.70
CA LEU A 200 -0.64 20.48 26.94
C LEU A 200 -0.40 19.72 25.64
N LEU A 201 -1.31 19.78 24.67
CA LEU A 201 -1.10 19.18 23.35
C LEU A 201 0.05 19.86 22.60
N VAL A 202 0.20 21.18 22.72
CA VAL A 202 1.31 21.94 22.13
C VAL A 202 2.61 21.74 22.93
N GLY A 203 2.56 21.84 24.26
CA GLY A 203 3.73 21.72 25.14
C GLY A 203 4.30 20.29 25.21
N ALA A 204 3.46 19.27 25.09
CA ALA A 204 3.90 17.88 24.96
C ALA A 204 4.57 17.59 23.60
N THR A 205 4.49 18.51 22.63
CA THR A 205 5.19 18.40 21.35
C THR A 205 6.53 19.13 21.33
N THR A 206 6.80 20.03 22.27
CA THR A 206 8.09 20.75 22.36
C THR A 206 9.14 20.06 23.25
N GLY A 207 8.73 19.07 24.05
CA GLY A 207 9.64 18.27 24.90
C GLY A 207 10.20 17.02 24.23
N ALA A 208 9.75 16.69 23.02
CA ALA A 208 10.35 15.65 22.19
C ALA A 208 11.48 16.30 21.38
N THR A 209 12.69 16.31 21.93
CA THR A 209 13.88 16.47 21.08
C THR A 209 13.79 15.45 19.95
N ALA A 210 14.14 15.88 18.75
CA ALA A 210 14.10 15.08 17.53
C ALA A 210 14.86 13.76 17.74
N GLU A 211 14.17 12.72 18.19
CA GLU A 211 14.64 11.36 18.00
C GLU A 211 14.77 11.19 16.49
N SER A 212 15.98 10.83 16.08
CA SER A 212 16.33 10.46 14.72
C SER A 212 15.17 9.72 14.08
N CYS A 213 14.72 10.25 12.93
CA CYS A 213 13.81 9.56 12.04
C CYS A 213 14.27 8.09 11.94
N PRO A 214 13.44 7.07 12.26
CA PRO A 214 13.85 5.67 12.16
C PRO A 214 14.05 5.22 10.70
N TYR A 215 14.01 6.16 9.75
CA TYR A 215 14.31 5.95 8.35
C TYR A 215 15.75 6.38 7.98
N GLY A 216 16.59 6.74 8.96
CA GLY A 216 18.02 6.98 8.76
C GLY A 216 18.77 5.68 8.47
N VAL A 217 19.28 5.54 7.24
CA VAL A 217 20.33 4.56 6.92
C VAL A 217 21.63 5.14 7.45
N GLY A 218 22.40 4.34 8.18
CA GLY A 218 23.78 4.68 8.49
C GLY A 218 24.54 4.91 7.18
N ALA A 219 24.93 6.16 6.93
CA ALA A 219 25.94 6.47 5.93
C ALA A 219 27.30 5.97 6.46
N GLY A 220 27.67 4.76 6.06
CA GLY A 220 29.06 4.32 6.10
C GLY A 220 29.78 4.87 4.86
N PRO A 221 31.01 5.42 4.98
CA PRO A 221 31.75 5.89 3.82
C PRO A 221 32.08 4.71 2.90
N VAL A 222 31.82 4.90 1.60
CA VAL A 222 32.27 4.02 0.53
C VAL A 222 33.79 4.09 0.48
N GLY A 223 34.46 3.10 1.08
CA GLY A 223 35.88 2.86 0.97
C GLY A 223 36.13 1.63 0.11
N ALA A 224 36.74 1.84 -1.06
CA ALA A 224 37.22 0.80 -1.95
C ALA A 224 38.26 -0.10 -1.25
N GLY A 225 38.14 -1.42 -1.42
CA GLY A 225 39.17 -2.39 -1.00
C GLY A 225 38.69 -3.86 -1.10
N PRO A 226 39.51 -4.82 -1.57
CA PRO A 226 39.04 -6.04 -2.23
C PRO A 226 39.13 -7.29 -1.35
N VAL A 227 38.09 -8.14 -1.31
CA VAL A 227 38.16 -9.56 -0.87
C VAL A 227 36.86 -10.25 -1.33
N GLY A 228 36.80 -11.44 -1.92
CA GLY A 228 37.62 -12.62 -1.68
C GLY A 228 37.02 -13.46 -0.54
N ALA A 229 36.35 -14.55 -0.91
CA ALA A 229 36.07 -15.78 -0.15
C ALA A 229 35.37 -15.72 1.24
N GLY A 230 34.22 -16.42 1.32
CA GLY A 230 33.81 -17.18 2.51
C GLY A 230 32.66 -16.61 3.33
N LEU A 231 31.40 -16.85 2.92
CA LEU A 231 30.21 -16.56 3.72
C LEU A 231 29.57 -17.84 4.27
N ARG A 232 29.90 -18.17 5.52
CA ARG A 232 29.03 -18.97 6.40
C ARG A 232 27.88 -18.08 6.85
N ALA A 233 26.67 -18.35 6.36
CA ALA A 233 25.45 -17.74 6.85
C ALA A 233 25.13 -18.26 8.27
N ARG A 234 25.00 -17.35 9.24
CA ARG A 234 24.32 -17.61 10.52
C ARG A 234 22.87 -17.12 10.41
N PRO A 235 21.88 -17.84 10.97
CA PRO A 235 20.47 -17.48 10.87
C PRO A 235 20.07 -16.44 11.92
N GLY A 236 19.10 -15.59 11.58
CA GLY A 236 18.14 -14.97 12.50
C GLY A 236 18.72 -14.13 13.64
N GLY A 237 19.07 -12.88 13.35
CA GLY A 237 19.23 -11.83 14.36
C GLY A 237 18.11 -10.80 14.21
N ALA A 238 17.06 -10.92 15.03
CA ALA A 238 16.19 -9.80 15.31
C ALA A 238 17.07 -8.69 15.89
N THR A 239 17.23 -7.58 15.18
CA THR A 239 17.77 -6.35 15.77
C THR A 239 16.73 -5.81 16.74
N THR A 240 16.77 -6.35 17.96
CA THR A 240 16.23 -5.67 19.12
C THR A 240 17.04 -4.40 19.33
N GLU A 241 16.55 -3.27 18.83
CA GLU A 241 16.88 -1.97 19.44
C GLU A 241 16.24 -1.94 20.83
N ARG A 242 16.91 -2.62 21.78
CA ARG A 242 16.78 -2.34 23.20
C ARG A 242 17.57 -1.06 23.47
N GLY A 243 16.88 0.05 23.62
CA GLY A 243 17.55 1.29 24.01
C GLY A 243 16.77 2.59 23.91
N ALA A 244 15.43 2.60 23.84
CA ALA A 244 14.69 3.83 24.12
C ALA A 244 14.63 4.03 25.65
N THR A 245 15.63 4.76 26.15
CA THR A 245 15.71 5.23 27.54
C THR A 245 14.47 6.06 27.91
N ALA A 246 14.06 5.91 29.16
CA ALA A 246 12.81 6.39 29.73
C ALA A 246 12.73 7.93 29.95
N GLU A 247 12.81 8.74 28.89
CA GLU A 247 12.56 10.18 28.98
C GLU A 247 11.35 10.61 28.15
N GLY A 248 10.31 11.13 28.83
CA GLY A 248 9.14 11.76 28.21
C GLY A 248 7.97 10.84 27.87
N ARG A 249 7.40 10.10 28.85
CA ARG A 249 6.23 9.25 28.58
C ARG A 249 5.06 10.07 27.97
N PRO A 250 4.50 9.69 26.80
CA PRO A 250 3.54 10.48 26.01
C PRO A 250 2.11 10.59 26.60
N TYR A 251 1.90 10.13 27.84
CA TYR A 251 0.58 10.10 28.47
C TYR A 251 -0.07 11.49 28.58
N GLY A 252 0.72 12.55 28.75
CA GLY A 252 0.19 13.92 28.89
C GLY A 252 -0.64 14.38 27.69
N ALA A 253 -0.14 14.17 26.47
CA ALA A 253 -0.83 14.53 25.24
C ALA A 253 -2.10 13.68 25.03
N ALA A 254 -1.99 12.36 25.23
CA ALA A 254 -3.11 11.43 25.09
C ALA A 254 -4.23 11.75 26.10
N VAL A 255 -3.88 11.94 27.37
CA VAL A 255 -4.83 12.31 28.44
C VAL A 255 -5.46 13.65 28.16
N ALA A 256 -4.69 14.66 27.74
CA ALA A 256 -5.22 15.97 27.37
C ALA A 256 -6.22 15.88 26.20
N ALA A 257 -5.91 15.09 25.15
CA ALA A 257 -6.81 14.86 24.04
C ALA A 257 -8.12 14.18 24.49
N VAL A 258 -8.03 13.11 25.29
CA VAL A 258 -9.20 12.40 25.82
C VAL A 258 -10.06 13.32 26.67
N VAL A 259 -9.48 14.04 27.63
CA VAL A 259 -10.22 14.96 28.52
C VAL A 259 -10.91 16.04 27.70
N TRP A 260 -10.24 16.62 26.71
CA TRP A 260 -10.81 17.65 25.86
C TRP A 260 -12.00 17.14 25.03
N LEU A 261 -11.84 15.98 24.39
CA LEU A 261 -12.88 15.38 23.55
C LEU A 261 -14.09 14.92 24.37
N VAL A 262 -13.85 14.32 25.54
CA VAL A 262 -14.93 13.94 26.48
C VAL A 262 -15.68 15.18 26.93
N ALA A 263 -14.99 16.25 27.33
CA ALA A 263 -15.62 17.49 27.77
C ALA A 263 -16.52 18.10 26.68
N ILE A 264 -16.09 18.04 25.41
CA ILE A 264 -16.91 18.47 24.27
C ILE A 264 -18.16 17.61 24.12
N VAL A 265 -18.01 16.28 24.11
CA VAL A 265 -19.13 15.36 23.86
C VAL A 265 -20.18 15.41 24.97
N VAL A 266 -19.78 15.53 26.23
CA VAL A 266 -20.71 15.59 27.38
C VAL A 266 -21.32 16.98 27.57
N SER A 267 -20.74 18.02 26.97
CA SER A 267 -21.24 19.38 27.12
C SER A 267 -22.71 19.50 26.69
N ARG A 268 -23.52 20.14 27.54
CA ARG A 268 -24.93 20.47 27.24
C ARG A 268 -25.10 21.42 26.06
N HIS A 269 -24.03 22.09 25.65
CA HIS A 269 -24.03 23.05 24.54
C HIS A 269 -23.67 22.42 23.19
N THR A 270 -23.31 21.14 23.18
CA THR A 270 -23.02 20.35 21.97
C THR A 270 -24.29 19.66 21.52
N SER A 271 -24.76 19.96 20.31
CA SER A 271 -25.99 19.36 19.77
C SER A 271 -25.81 17.86 19.50
N PRO A 272 -26.89 17.06 19.41
CA PRO A 272 -26.75 15.63 19.14
C PRO A 272 -26.03 15.29 17.84
N GLY A 273 -26.31 16.00 16.74
CA GLY A 273 -25.60 15.81 15.47
C GLY A 273 -24.12 16.17 15.58
N GLU A 274 -23.80 17.24 16.30
CA GLU A 274 -22.43 17.65 16.59
C GLU A 274 -21.68 16.61 17.44
N ARG A 275 -22.33 16.00 18.45
CA ARG A 275 -21.74 14.92 19.25
C ARG A 275 -21.40 13.69 18.39
N ALA A 276 -22.27 13.32 17.45
CA ALA A 276 -21.99 12.21 16.54
C ALA A 276 -20.75 12.48 15.67
N ILE A 277 -20.59 13.71 15.16
CA ILE A 277 -19.41 14.08 14.36
C ILE A 277 -18.14 14.14 15.24
N TRP A 278 -18.23 14.65 16.47
CA TRP A 278 -17.10 14.62 17.41
C TRP A 278 -16.68 13.20 17.77
N LEU A 279 -17.62 12.26 17.93
CA LEU A 279 -17.28 10.84 18.14
C LEU A 279 -16.62 10.25 16.88
N TRP A 280 -17.14 10.58 15.69
CA TRP A 280 -16.57 10.13 14.41
C TRP A 280 -15.17 10.71 14.15
N PHE A 281 -14.82 11.85 14.75
CA PHE A 281 -13.46 12.39 14.76
C PHE A 281 -12.60 11.76 15.86
N ALA A 282 -13.10 11.77 17.10
CA ALA A 282 -12.35 11.42 18.30
C ALA A 282 -11.82 9.98 18.25
N VAL A 283 -12.63 9.04 17.76
CA VAL A 283 -12.27 7.62 17.73
C VAL A 283 -11.08 7.35 16.79
N PRO A 284 -11.15 7.68 15.48
CA PRO A 284 -9.99 7.46 14.59
C PRO A 284 -8.80 8.34 14.95
N PHE A 285 -9.01 9.55 15.50
CA PHE A 285 -7.93 10.41 15.98
C PHE A 285 -7.20 9.76 17.17
N LEU A 286 -7.91 9.39 18.24
CA LEU A 286 -7.29 8.78 19.41
C LEU A 286 -6.61 7.44 19.07
N PHE A 287 -7.26 6.64 18.23
CA PHE A 287 -6.74 5.34 17.81
C PHE A 287 -5.40 5.48 17.06
N HIS A 288 -5.35 6.22 15.95
CA HIS A 288 -4.13 6.28 15.14
C HIS A 288 -3.03 7.15 15.74
N TYR A 289 -3.37 8.22 16.45
CA TYR A 289 -2.36 9.12 16.99
C TYR A 289 -1.78 8.66 18.32
N PHE A 290 -2.52 7.85 19.09
CA PHE A 290 -2.10 7.48 20.45
C PHE A 290 -2.15 5.98 20.77
N LEU A 291 -2.79 5.11 19.97
CA LEU A 291 -2.87 3.67 20.27
C LEU A 291 -2.15 2.77 19.26
N VAL A 292 -1.83 3.30 18.07
CA VAL A 292 -1.12 2.57 17.01
C VAL A 292 0.34 3.04 16.98
N TRP A 293 1.30 2.12 16.94
CA TRP A 293 2.72 2.46 16.84
C TRP A 293 3.05 3.11 15.49
N ASP A 294 2.65 2.49 14.38
CA ASP A 294 2.88 3.00 13.02
C ASP A 294 1.55 3.09 12.23
N PRO A 295 0.84 4.24 12.31
CA PRO A 295 -0.45 4.41 11.65
C PRO A 295 -0.35 4.66 10.14
N ARG A 296 0.83 5.02 9.60
CA ARG A 296 1.03 5.47 8.20
C ARG A 296 -0.14 6.33 7.69
N THR A 297 -0.70 5.97 6.54
CA THR A 297 -1.79 6.69 5.88
C THR A 297 -3.14 6.53 6.60
N HIS A 298 -3.32 5.60 7.55
CA HIS A 298 -4.61 5.39 8.22
C HIS A 298 -5.07 6.59 9.08
N VAL A 299 -4.17 7.54 9.36
CA VAL A 299 -4.54 8.86 9.91
C VAL A 299 -5.60 9.59 9.07
N LEU A 300 -5.73 9.24 7.78
CA LEU A 300 -6.77 9.74 6.87
C LEU A 300 -8.19 9.61 7.45
N ASN A 301 -8.43 8.59 8.29
CA ASN A 301 -9.76 8.31 8.83
C ASN A 301 -10.30 9.41 9.76
N ALA A 302 -9.44 10.27 10.31
CA ALA A 302 -9.87 11.43 11.10
C ALA A 302 -10.33 12.62 10.24
N PHE A 303 -9.86 12.73 8.99
CA PHE A 303 -10.08 13.90 8.14
C PHE A 303 -11.52 14.15 7.70
N PRO A 304 -12.39 13.14 7.44
CA PRO A 304 -13.78 13.38 7.06
C PRO A 304 -14.56 14.16 8.13
N ALA A 305 -14.47 13.71 9.39
CA ALA A 305 -15.10 14.38 10.51
C ALA A 305 -14.40 15.71 10.85
N ALA A 306 -13.05 15.75 10.81
CA ALA A 306 -12.30 16.98 11.03
C ALA A 306 -12.67 18.09 10.03
N SER A 307 -12.89 17.75 8.76
CA SER A 307 -13.31 18.69 7.71
C SER A 307 -14.67 19.32 8.02
N LEU A 308 -15.63 18.52 8.51
CA LEU A 308 -16.94 19.03 8.96
C LEU A 308 -16.82 19.93 10.20
N LEU A 309 -16.00 19.54 11.17
CA LEU A 309 -15.80 20.29 12.41
C LEU A 309 -15.08 21.62 12.15
N ALA A 310 -14.03 21.62 11.32
CA ALA A 310 -13.34 22.84 10.89
C ALA A 310 -14.25 23.78 10.09
N ALA A 311 -15.15 23.23 9.27
CA ALA A 311 -16.15 24.02 8.55
C ALA A 311 -17.25 24.60 9.44
N PHE A 312 -17.46 24.07 10.65
CA PHE A 312 -18.60 24.44 11.48
C PHE A 312 -18.57 25.89 11.99
N PRO A 313 -17.45 26.41 12.56
CA PRO A 313 -17.32 27.81 12.90
C PRO A 313 -17.53 28.75 11.70
N LEU A 314 -16.98 28.38 10.54
CA LEU A 314 -17.07 29.17 9.30
C LEU A 314 -18.51 29.27 8.79
N GLY A 315 -19.26 28.17 8.80
CA GLY A 315 -20.68 28.18 8.45
C GLY A 315 -21.50 29.10 9.37
N GLY A 316 -21.16 29.14 10.66
CA GLY A 316 -21.78 30.05 11.63
C GLY A 316 -21.43 31.53 11.39
N LEU A 317 -20.17 31.85 11.08
CA LEU A 317 -19.73 33.20 10.73
C LEU A 317 -20.42 33.70 9.46
N TRP A 318 -20.47 32.85 8.43
CA TRP A 318 -21.19 33.15 7.20
C TRP A 318 -22.67 33.45 7.49
N ALA A 319 -23.32 32.66 8.37
CA ALA A 319 -24.72 32.88 8.76
C ALA A 319 -24.92 34.23 9.47
N GLY A 320 -24.02 34.59 10.39
CA GLY A 320 -24.07 35.87 11.09
C GLY A 320 -23.87 37.07 10.16
N GLN A 321 -22.90 37.00 9.24
CA GLN A 321 -22.65 38.06 8.27
C GLN A 321 -23.77 38.23 7.24
N ALA A 322 -24.43 37.15 6.82
CA ALA A 322 -25.55 37.21 5.88
C ALA A 322 -26.75 38.00 6.45
N ARG A 323 -26.90 38.07 7.78
CA ARG A 323 -27.97 38.81 8.46
C ARG A 323 -27.68 40.29 8.67
N ARG A 324 -26.43 40.74 8.47
CA ARG A 324 -26.04 42.15 8.61
C ARG A 324 -26.18 42.86 7.26
N SER A 325 -27.12 43.80 7.18
CA SER A 325 -27.40 44.61 5.97
C SER A 325 -26.53 45.87 5.85
N SER A 326 -25.63 46.15 6.81
CA SER A 326 -24.79 47.35 6.78
C SER A 326 -23.73 47.31 5.66
N PRO A 327 -23.32 48.47 5.10
CA PRO A 327 -22.24 48.56 4.11
C PRO A 327 -20.94 47.88 4.56
N ILE A 328 -20.53 48.10 5.82
CA ILE A 328 -19.36 47.46 6.44
C ILE A 328 -19.53 45.94 6.49
N GLY A 329 -20.73 45.45 6.82
CA GLY A 329 -21.04 44.03 6.82
C GLY A 329 -20.93 43.37 5.43
N ARG A 330 -21.29 44.10 4.37
CA ARG A 330 -21.12 43.65 2.98
C ARG A 330 -19.65 43.54 2.58
N VAL A 331 -18.85 44.56 2.88
CA VAL A 331 -17.39 44.56 2.58
C VAL A 331 -16.70 43.44 3.35
N ALA A 332 -16.97 43.28 4.64
CA ALA A 332 -16.39 42.20 5.46
C ALA A 332 -16.76 40.81 4.91
N ARG A 333 -17.98 40.63 4.40
CA ARG A 333 -18.41 39.37 3.78
C ARG A 333 -17.70 39.11 2.45
N GLN A 334 -17.55 40.13 1.60
CA GLN A 334 -16.79 40.01 0.34
C GLN A 334 -15.32 39.68 0.62
N GLY A 335 -14.70 40.36 1.58
CA GLY A 335 -13.33 40.06 2.02
C GLY A 335 -13.19 38.62 2.52
N ALA A 336 -14.10 38.15 3.37
CA ALA A 336 -14.07 36.77 3.87
C ALA A 336 -14.24 35.72 2.75
N LEU A 337 -15.10 36.00 1.74
CA LEU A 337 -15.25 35.14 0.58
C LEU A 337 -13.98 35.11 -0.29
N LEU A 338 -13.36 36.26 -0.52
CA LEU A 338 -12.10 36.35 -1.29
C LEU A 338 -10.96 35.61 -0.58
N VAL A 339 -10.82 35.78 0.74
CA VAL A 339 -9.82 35.03 1.54
C VAL A 339 -10.12 33.53 1.49
N GLY A 340 -11.38 33.13 1.65
CA GLY A 340 -11.79 31.73 1.56
C GLY A 340 -11.49 31.12 0.18
N LEU A 341 -11.76 31.86 -0.89
CA LEU A 341 -11.45 31.44 -2.26
C LEU A 341 -9.93 31.34 -2.48
N ALA A 342 -9.17 32.34 -2.03
CA ALA A 342 -7.71 32.33 -2.13
C ALA A 342 -7.09 31.13 -1.39
N LEU A 343 -7.55 30.82 -0.18
CA LEU A 343 -7.15 29.63 0.56
C LEU A 343 -7.54 28.34 -0.18
N TYR A 344 -8.75 28.28 -0.73
CA TYR A 344 -9.20 27.11 -1.48
C TYR A 344 -8.37 26.87 -2.74
N VAL A 345 -8.04 27.92 -3.47
CA VAL A 345 -7.12 27.87 -4.63
C VAL A 345 -5.73 27.46 -4.18
N LEU A 346 -5.21 27.99 -3.06
CA LEU A 346 -3.92 27.58 -2.49
C LEU A 346 -3.90 26.09 -2.13
N PHE A 347 -4.97 25.55 -1.56
CA PHE A 347 -5.05 24.11 -1.25
C PHE A 347 -5.20 23.29 -2.53
N GLY A 348 -6.09 23.70 -3.44
CA GLY A 348 -6.34 23.01 -4.70
C GLY A 348 -5.13 22.96 -5.63
N TYR A 349 -4.35 24.04 -5.71
CA TYR A 349 -3.13 24.09 -6.51
C TYR A 349 -2.08 23.11 -5.99
N TYR A 350 -1.94 22.97 -4.66
CA TYR A 350 -1.06 21.95 -4.08
C TYR A 350 -1.48 20.53 -4.50
N ILE A 351 -2.79 20.24 -4.44
CA ILE A 351 -3.33 18.94 -4.85
C ILE A 351 -3.09 18.68 -6.34
N TRP A 352 -3.33 19.69 -7.18
CA TRP A 352 -3.06 19.60 -8.61
C TRP A 352 -1.58 19.29 -8.88
N MET A 353 -0.66 20.05 -8.27
CA MET A 353 0.78 19.87 -8.39
C MET A 353 1.25 18.48 -7.92
N MET A 354 0.72 17.98 -6.81
CA MET A 354 1.15 16.70 -6.22
C MET A 354 0.55 15.48 -6.91
N PHE A 355 -0.70 15.57 -7.38
CA PHE A 355 -1.50 14.40 -7.77
C PHE A 355 -2.01 14.44 -9.21
N VAL A 356 -2.05 15.58 -9.88
CA VAL A 356 -2.63 15.70 -11.24
C VAL A 356 -1.56 16.01 -12.28
N ASP A 357 -0.67 16.95 -11.95
CA ASP A 357 0.42 17.34 -12.82
C ASP A 357 1.46 16.21 -12.94
N HIS A 358 1.87 15.95 -14.17
CA HIS A 358 2.88 14.95 -14.51
C HIS A 358 4.16 15.61 -15.05
N THR A 359 4.23 16.94 -15.09
CA THR A 359 5.38 17.67 -15.65
C THR A 359 5.67 18.95 -14.86
N PRO A 360 6.59 18.88 -13.87
CA PRO A 360 7.38 17.72 -13.47
C PRO A 360 6.56 16.71 -12.65
N GLU A 361 7.01 15.46 -12.59
CA GLU A 361 6.52 14.49 -11.61
C GLU A 361 7.03 14.88 -10.22
N TYR A 362 6.39 15.88 -9.60
CA TYR A 362 6.90 16.65 -8.46
C TYR A 362 7.63 15.82 -7.39
N ARG A 363 7.03 14.70 -6.98
CA ARG A 363 7.58 13.79 -5.98
C ARG A 363 8.90 13.13 -6.42
N ARG A 364 9.00 12.73 -7.69
CA ARG A 364 10.18 12.03 -8.25
C ARG A 364 11.33 12.98 -8.57
N THR A 365 11.02 14.26 -8.73
CA THR A 365 11.98 15.31 -8.98
C THR A 365 12.18 16.17 -7.74
N TRP A 366 12.00 15.55 -6.56
CA TRP A 366 12.31 16.17 -5.29
C TRP A 366 13.78 15.90 -4.93
N PRO A 367 14.54 16.90 -4.45
CA PRO A 367 14.12 18.25 -4.10
C PRO A 367 14.21 19.27 -5.24
N GLU A 368 14.62 18.87 -6.45
CA GLU A 368 14.97 19.82 -7.53
C GLU A 368 13.84 20.77 -7.92
N HIS A 369 12.59 20.28 -7.90
CA HIS A 369 11.40 21.05 -8.27
C HIS A 369 10.55 21.48 -7.05
N ARG A 370 11.15 21.56 -5.86
CA ARG A 370 10.44 22.02 -4.66
C ARG A 370 9.84 23.40 -4.89
N ASN A 371 8.53 23.54 -4.67
CA ASN A 371 7.84 24.80 -4.84
C ASN A 371 8.07 25.73 -3.63
N PRO A 372 8.65 26.93 -3.81
CA PRO A 372 8.99 27.83 -2.70
C PRO A 372 7.77 28.38 -1.96
N VAL A 373 6.59 28.36 -2.58
CA VAL A 373 5.34 28.78 -1.93
C VAL A 373 4.92 27.80 -0.86
N TYR A 374 5.23 26.50 -0.99
CA TYR A 374 4.76 25.48 -0.06
C TYR A 374 5.86 25.04 0.89
N TRP A 375 5.86 25.64 2.08
CA TRP A 375 6.74 25.20 3.16
C TRP A 375 6.45 23.75 3.58
N THR A 376 7.52 22.98 3.81
CA THR A 376 7.47 21.59 4.28
C THR A 376 8.28 21.45 5.58
N PRO A 377 7.82 20.63 6.54
CA PRO A 377 8.56 20.33 7.78
C PRO A 377 9.63 19.25 7.60
N TYR A 378 10.04 18.96 6.36
CA TYR A 378 10.98 17.91 6.02
C TYR A 378 11.85 18.34 4.82
N GLU A 379 13.08 17.83 4.81
CA GLU A 379 14.04 18.01 3.72
C GLU A 379 14.01 16.81 2.76
N GLU A 380 13.92 15.59 3.31
CA GLU A 380 13.73 14.35 2.55
C GLU A 380 12.26 13.91 2.58
N LEU A 381 11.83 13.25 1.49
CA LEU A 381 10.48 12.67 1.44
C LEU A 381 10.37 11.46 2.37
N PRO A 382 9.20 11.23 3.00
CA PRO A 382 8.86 9.97 3.64
C PRO A 382 9.12 8.79 2.70
N ARG A 383 9.78 7.74 3.17
CA ARG A 383 10.18 6.61 2.32
C ARG A 383 9.03 5.66 1.96
N PHE A 384 8.06 5.50 2.86
CA PHE A 384 7.01 4.49 2.72
C PHE A 384 5.61 5.10 2.80
N GLY A 385 4.60 4.34 2.35
CA GLY A 385 3.19 4.72 2.45
C GLY A 385 2.76 5.76 1.41
N LEU A 386 3.41 5.74 0.24
CA LEU A 386 3.18 6.69 -0.83
C LEU A 386 2.33 6.07 -1.94
N PHE A 387 1.16 6.65 -2.19
CA PHE A 387 0.13 6.13 -3.07
C PHE A 387 -0.52 7.25 -3.88
N GLY A 388 -0.90 6.95 -5.13
CA GLY A 388 -1.67 7.86 -5.97
C GLY A 388 -0.90 8.99 -6.65
N PHE A 389 0.43 9.06 -6.47
CA PHE A 389 1.29 10.04 -7.14
C PHE A 389 1.47 9.68 -8.62
N PRO A 390 1.44 10.66 -9.55
CA PRO A 390 1.72 10.45 -10.96
C PRO A 390 3.08 9.76 -11.19
N TYR A 391 3.07 8.79 -12.10
CA TYR A 391 4.27 8.10 -12.57
C TYR A 391 4.08 7.62 -14.01
N ARG A 392 4.96 8.08 -14.91
CA ARG A 392 5.06 7.67 -16.31
C ARG A 392 6.50 7.24 -16.58
N ALA A 393 6.76 5.94 -16.45
CA ALA A 393 8.08 5.36 -16.67
C ALA A 393 8.36 4.99 -18.14
N GLY A 394 7.34 4.96 -19.00
CA GLY A 394 7.46 4.51 -20.40
C GLY A 394 7.10 3.04 -20.67
N TRP A 395 6.71 2.28 -19.63
CA TRP A 395 6.44 0.84 -19.74
C TRP A 395 5.38 0.43 -20.80
N LYS A 396 4.46 1.31 -21.18
CA LYS A 396 3.49 1.02 -22.27
C LYS A 396 4.17 0.78 -23.63
N ALA A 397 5.30 1.45 -23.90
CA ALA A 397 6.08 1.22 -25.11
C ALA A 397 6.67 -0.19 -25.10
N VAL A 398 7.33 -0.58 -23.99
CA VAL A 398 7.88 -1.93 -23.80
C VAL A 398 6.81 -2.99 -24.00
N GLY A 399 5.65 -2.84 -23.33
CA GLY A 399 4.55 -3.79 -23.42
C GLY A 399 3.98 -3.95 -24.83
N THR A 400 3.94 -2.86 -25.60
CA THR A 400 3.46 -2.88 -26.99
C THR A 400 4.49 -3.55 -27.90
N LEU A 401 5.77 -3.17 -27.79
CA LEU A 401 6.85 -3.79 -28.55
C LEU A 401 6.95 -5.31 -28.28
N MET A 402 6.74 -5.73 -27.03
CA MET A 402 6.70 -7.15 -26.69
C MET A 402 5.50 -7.87 -27.30
N ALA A 403 4.32 -7.23 -27.26
CA ALA A 403 3.12 -7.81 -27.85
C ALA A 403 3.17 -7.91 -29.39
N GLU A 404 3.88 -6.99 -30.05
CA GLU A 404 4.08 -6.96 -31.50
C GLU A 404 5.24 -7.88 -31.96
N GLY A 405 6.07 -8.36 -31.03
CA GLY A 405 7.22 -9.23 -31.32
C GLY A 405 8.51 -8.48 -31.66
N ASP A 406 8.47 -7.15 -31.69
CA ASP A 406 9.63 -6.28 -31.93
C ASP A 406 10.64 -6.29 -30.75
N LEU A 407 10.15 -6.67 -29.57
CA LEU A 407 10.97 -6.90 -28.39
C LEU A 407 10.68 -8.28 -27.80
N ALA A 408 11.66 -9.18 -27.82
CA ALA A 408 11.53 -10.51 -27.25
C ALA A 408 12.74 -10.85 -26.37
N GLY A 409 12.55 -11.79 -25.45
CA GLY A 409 13.58 -12.27 -24.53
C GLY A 409 13.16 -12.18 -23.06
N VAL A 410 13.86 -12.95 -22.23
CA VAL A 410 13.72 -12.93 -20.78
C VAL A 410 14.34 -11.63 -20.25
N TYR A 411 13.57 -10.86 -19.48
CA TYR A 411 14.03 -9.56 -19.00
C TYR A 411 14.37 -9.55 -17.51
N ALA A 412 15.30 -8.67 -17.14
CA ALA A 412 15.49 -8.21 -15.76
C ALA A 412 15.26 -6.69 -15.68
N SER A 413 14.81 -6.19 -14.54
CA SER A 413 14.47 -4.77 -14.36
C SER A 413 14.71 -4.30 -12.93
N ASN A 414 15.00 -3.01 -12.78
CA ASN A 414 15.10 -2.35 -11.49
C ASN A 414 13.73 -1.94 -10.90
N GLU A 415 12.63 -2.20 -11.60
CA GLU A 415 11.26 -1.98 -11.11
C GLU A 415 10.64 -3.30 -10.62
N GLU A 416 9.74 -3.22 -9.63
CA GLU A 416 9.00 -4.34 -9.05
C GLU A 416 8.28 -5.21 -10.09
N GLU A 417 8.20 -6.52 -9.84
CA GLU A 417 7.58 -7.46 -10.76
C GLU A 417 6.09 -7.15 -10.97
N GLU A 418 5.38 -6.80 -9.89
CA GLU A 418 3.96 -6.47 -9.87
C GLU A 418 3.62 -5.32 -10.85
N ILE A 419 4.55 -4.36 -10.99
CA ILE A 419 4.43 -3.26 -11.95
C ILE A 419 4.79 -3.76 -13.35
N THR A 420 5.99 -4.31 -13.52
CA THR A 420 6.50 -4.65 -14.86
C THR A 420 5.62 -5.70 -15.54
N ARG A 421 5.16 -6.72 -14.82
CA ARG A 421 4.33 -7.82 -15.35
C ARG A 421 3.01 -7.34 -15.94
N TRP A 422 2.38 -6.32 -15.34
CA TRP A 422 1.17 -5.71 -15.89
C TRP A 422 1.44 -5.12 -17.28
N TYR A 423 2.56 -4.41 -17.43
CA TYR A 423 2.92 -3.79 -18.70
C TYR A 423 3.49 -4.76 -19.72
N THR A 424 4.33 -5.71 -19.31
CA THR A 424 4.94 -6.71 -20.20
C THR A 424 4.00 -7.86 -20.54
N ARG A 425 2.74 -7.82 -20.08
CA ARG A 425 1.70 -8.83 -20.36
C ARG A 425 2.13 -10.24 -19.96
N GLY A 426 2.82 -10.35 -18.84
CA GLY A 426 3.31 -11.62 -18.32
C GLY A 426 4.53 -12.18 -19.05
N ALA A 427 5.29 -11.36 -19.78
CA ALA A 427 6.59 -11.76 -20.33
C ALA A 427 7.51 -12.30 -19.23
N GLU A 428 8.42 -13.17 -19.64
CA GLU A 428 9.30 -13.88 -18.71
C GLU A 428 10.31 -12.95 -18.07
N ARG A 429 10.30 -12.93 -16.73
CA ARG A 429 11.27 -12.21 -15.91
C ARG A 429 12.28 -13.17 -15.32
N THR A 430 13.53 -12.73 -15.18
CA THR A 430 14.54 -13.42 -14.37
C THR A 430 15.17 -12.50 -13.33
N TYR A 431 15.62 -13.12 -12.25
CA TYR A 431 16.49 -12.52 -11.23
C TYR A 431 17.93 -13.03 -11.34
N CYS A 432 18.18 -13.97 -12.26
CA CYS A 432 19.49 -14.53 -12.53
C CYS A 432 20.34 -13.59 -13.40
N PRO A 433 21.68 -13.69 -13.32
CA PRO A 433 22.57 -13.01 -14.26
C PRO A 433 22.36 -13.44 -15.71
N GLY A 434 22.79 -12.62 -16.67
CA GLY A 434 22.70 -12.96 -18.09
C GLY A 434 21.29 -12.94 -18.72
N PRO A 435 20.37 -12.00 -18.40
CA PRO A 435 19.08 -11.91 -19.09
C PRO A 435 19.25 -11.53 -20.57
N ASP A 436 18.25 -11.83 -21.41
CA ASP A 436 18.27 -11.35 -22.80
C ASP A 436 18.14 -9.82 -22.88
N LEU A 437 17.49 -9.22 -21.88
CA LEU A 437 17.15 -7.80 -21.81
C LEU A 437 17.32 -7.25 -20.39
N TYR A 438 18.05 -6.14 -20.26
CA TYR A 438 17.90 -5.27 -19.09
C TYR A 438 16.99 -4.09 -19.43
N LEU A 439 15.92 -3.93 -18.65
CA LEU A 439 14.96 -2.83 -18.75
C LEU A 439 15.08 -1.95 -17.50
N ILE A 440 15.79 -0.84 -17.62
CA ILE A 440 16.11 0.04 -16.49
C ILE A 440 15.24 1.28 -16.56
N ALA A 441 14.38 1.49 -15.57
CA ALA A 441 13.51 2.65 -15.47
C ALA A 441 14.11 3.74 -14.55
N ALA A 442 13.84 5.00 -14.87
CA ALA A 442 14.28 6.15 -14.10
C ALA A 442 13.38 6.38 -12.89
N ARG A 443 13.99 6.57 -11.70
CA ARG A 443 13.28 7.04 -10.49
C ARG A 443 12.06 6.18 -10.15
N VAL A 444 12.28 4.88 -10.17
CA VAL A 444 11.33 3.83 -9.77
C VAL A 444 10.84 4.06 -8.34
N GLN A 445 9.65 3.54 -8.05
CA GLN A 445 9.04 3.72 -6.73
C GLN A 445 9.83 2.99 -5.64
N ASP A 446 10.08 1.71 -5.88
CA ASP A 446 10.74 0.77 -5.01
C ASP A 446 11.74 -0.01 -5.90
N GLU A 447 13.04 0.25 -5.72
CA GLU A 447 14.08 -0.27 -6.61
C GLU A 447 14.37 -1.74 -6.31
N THR A 448 14.28 -2.57 -7.35
CA THR A 448 14.72 -3.97 -7.32
C THR A 448 16.18 -4.04 -7.72
N PRO A 449 17.04 -4.82 -7.02
CA PRO A 449 18.44 -4.99 -7.40
C PRO A 449 18.59 -5.56 -8.81
N VAL A 450 19.58 -5.05 -9.54
CA VAL A 450 20.00 -5.53 -10.86
C VAL A 450 21.51 -5.70 -10.83
N ASP A 451 22.04 -6.73 -11.52
CA ASP A 451 23.48 -6.92 -11.67
C ASP A 451 24.07 -5.82 -12.57
N ARG A 452 24.52 -4.73 -11.93
CA ARG A 452 25.12 -3.59 -12.64
C ARG A 452 26.48 -3.93 -13.23
N VAL A 453 27.21 -4.89 -12.65
CA VAL A 453 28.53 -5.29 -13.15
C VAL A 453 28.36 -6.02 -14.48
N ASP A 454 27.42 -6.96 -14.57
CA ASP A 454 27.10 -7.65 -15.81
C ASP A 454 26.57 -6.67 -16.88
N LEU A 455 25.61 -5.82 -16.50
CA LEU A 455 25.04 -4.80 -17.38
C LEU A 455 26.11 -3.90 -18.02
N GLU A 456 27.06 -3.38 -17.24
CA GLU A 456 28.09 -2.46 -17.72
C GLU A 456 29.19 -3.17 -18.54
N ALA A 457 29.47 -4.44 -18.24
CA ALA A 457 30.53 -5.20 -18.91
C ALA A 457 30.08 -5.83 -20.23
N ASN A 458 28.86 -6.36 -20.27
CA ASN A 458 28.43 -7.30 -21.30
C ASN A 458 27.27 -6.82 -22.19
N TYR A 459 26.67 -5.67 -21.86
CA TYR A 459 25.51 -5.15 -22.57
C TYR A 459 25.75 -3.76 -23.15
N HIS A 460 25.09 -3.49 -24.26
CA HIS A 460 25.05 -2.18 -24.88
C HIS A 460 23.63 -1.61 -24.83
N LEU A 461 23.54 -0.28 -24.82
CA LEU A 461 22.27 0.42 -24.91
C LEU A 461 21.68 0.25 -26.32
N ALA A 462 20.57 -0.47 -26.43
CA ALA A 462 19.90 -0.75 -27.70
C ALA A 462 18.75 0.22 -27.98
N ALA A 463 18.02 0.65 -26.95
CA ALA A 463 16.95 1.64 -27.11
C ALA A 463 16.72 2.49 -25.87
N VAL A 464 16.10 3.65 -26.08
CA VAL A 464 15.66 4.57 -25.04
C VAL A 464 14.18 4.89 -25.25
N VAL A 465 13.38 4.68 -24.21
CA VAL A 465 11.99 5.12 -24.16
C VAL A 465 11.93 6.49 -23.50
N ARG A 466 11.27 7.43 -24.17
CA ARG A 466 11.03 8.80 -23.71
C ARG A 466 9.58 9.00 -23.33
N VAL A 467 9.35 9.94 -22.42
CA VAL A 467 8.02 10.38 -22.00
C VAL A 467 8.02 11.90 -22.03
N GLY A 468 7.15 12.51 -22.84
CA GLY A 468 7.17 13.95 -23.06
C GLY A 468 8.52 14.46 -23.57
N GLY A 469 9.24 13.66 -24.36
CA GLY A 469 10.57 13.99 -24.89
C GLY A 469 11.76 13.72 -23.96
N GLU A 470 11.53 13.38 -22.70
CA GLU A 470 12.59 13.09 -21.72
C GLU A 470 12.86 11.58 -21.60
N PRO A 471 14.12 11.12 -21.57
CA PRO A 471 14.45 9.71 -21.40
C PRO A 471 14.02 9.21 -20.01
N LYS A 472 13.29 8.09 -19.96
CA LYS A 472 12.73 7.51 -18.73
C LYS A 472 12.98 6.02 -18.57
N LEU A 473 13.24 5.28 -19.65
CA LEU A 473 13.56 3.86 -19.58
C LEU A 473 14.60 3.50 -20.64
N TRP A 474 15.59 2.71 -20.23
CA TRP A 474 16.70 2.27 -21.06
C TRP A 474 16.64 0.76 -21.24
N LEU A 475 16.84 0.33 -22.49
CA LEU A 475 16.82 -1.06 -22.89
C LEU A 475 18.22 -1.46 -23.35
N TYR A 476 18.77 -2.48 -22.70
CA TYR A 476 20.09 -3.00 -23.01
C TYR A 476 20.01 -4.43 -23.52
N ARG A 477 20.90 -4.76 -24.47
CA ARG A 477 21.05 -6.09 -25.08
C ARG A 477 22.49 -6.59 -24.97
N PRO A 478 22.71 -7.91 -24.92
CA PRO A 478 24.06 -8.46 -24.86
C PRO A 478 24.84 -8.20 -26.15
N GLY A 479 26.17 -8.20 -26.04
CA GLY A 479 27.09 -8.10 -27.17
C GLY A 479 27.46 -6.66 -27.56
N PRO A 480 28.22 -6.48 -28.66
CA PRO A 480 28.72 -5.17 -29.06
C PRO A 480 27.60 -4.25 -29.57
N PRO A 481 27.76 -2.92 -29.46
CA PRO A 481 26.75 -1.97 -29.94
C PRO A 481 26.51 -2.09 -31.44
N GLY A 482 25.25 -2.36 -31.81
CA GLY A 482 24.81 -2.48 -33.21
C GLY A 482 24.57 -1.15 -33.94
N GLY A 483 24.80 0.00 -33.31
CA GLY A 483 24.54 1.32 -33.88
C GLY A 483 24.08 2.35 -32.86
N LYS A 484 23.43 3.42 -33.32
CA LYS A 484 22.78 4.39 -32.43
C LYS A 484 21.55 3.76 -31.77
N PRO A 485 21.31 3.98 -30.47
CA PRO A 485 20.12 3.46 -29.80
C PRO A 485 18.83 3.95 -30.48
N ALA A 486 17.85 3.05 -30.62
CA ALA A 486 16.52 3.43 -31.06
C ALA A 486 15.85 4.36 -30.04
N LEU A 487 15.01 5.28 -30.51
CA LEU A 487 14.24 6.19 -29.67
C LEU A 487 12.76 5.88 -29.83
N TYR A 488 12.08 5.65 -28.71
CA TYR A 488 10.64 5.39 -28.67
C TYR A 488 9.97 6.44 -27.78
N ASP A 489 9.06 7.23 -28.34
CA ASP A 489 8.22 8.12 -27.54
C ASP A 489 6.99 7.33 -27.06
N VAL A 490 6.76 7.25 -25.75
CA VAL A 490 5.67 6.42 -25.20
C VAL A 490 4.32 6.79 -25.78
N GLU A 491 4.13 8.08 -26.10
CA GLU A 491 2.93 8.65 -26.71
C GLU A 491 2.52 7.94 -28.01
N ASP A 492 3.46 7.38 -28.78
CA ASP A 492 3.20 6.61 -30.01
C ASP A 492 2.63 5.21 -29.74
N PHE A 493 2.69 4.76 -28.48
CA PHE A 493 2.29 3.41 -28.06
C PHE A 493 1.07 3.42 -27.14
N GLU A 494 0.78 4.51 -26.42
CA GLU A 494 -0.27 4.54 -25.38
C GLU A 494 -1.63 4.07 -25.90
N GLY A 495 -2.07 4.58 -27.05
CA GLY A 495 -3.36 4.20 -27.63
C GLY A 495 -3.47 2.73 -28.00
N ARG A 496 -2.38 2.14 -28.54
CA ARG A 496 -2.31 0.71 -28.88
C ARG A 496 -2.26 -0.17 -27.63
N PHE A 497 -1.46 0.22 -26.64
CA PHE A 497 -1.38 -0.47 -25.37
C PHE A 497 -2.75 -0.53 -24.68
N ASP A 498 -3.40 0.63 -24.54
CA ASP A 498 -4.68 0.77 -23.84
C ASP A 498 -5.80 0.04 -24.60
N GLY A 499 -5.86 0.17 -25.93
CA GLY A 499 -6.84 -0.54 -26.77
C GLY A 499 -6.68 -2.07 -26.75
N GLY A 500 -5.45 -2.56 -26.52
CA GLY A 500 -5.14 -3.99 -26.41
C GLY A 500 -5.27 -4.56 -24.99
N THR A 501 -5.54 -3.73 -23.98
CA THR A 501 -5.61 -4.17 -22.57
C THR A 501 -6.94 -4.87 -22.29
N ARG A 502 -6.91 -6.20 -22.31
CA ARG A 502 -8.06 -7.09 -22.02
C ARG A 502 -7.67 -8.08 -20.93
N PRO A 503 -8.62 -8.61 -20.12
CA PRO A 503 -8.31 -9.58 -19.07
C PRO A 503 -7.44 -10.73 -19.57
N GLU A 504 -7.73 -11.28 -20.75
CA GLU A 504 -7.04 -12.43 -21.33
C GLU A 504 -5.58 -12.13 -21.71
N ALA A 505 -5.25 -10.86 -21.93
CA ALA A 505 -3.92 -10.40 -22.32
C ALA A 505 -2.98 -10.21 -21.11
N VAL A 506 -3.51 -10.26 -19.88
CA VAL A 506 -2.73 -10.06 -18.64
C VAL A 506 -2.70 -11.33 -17.79
N LEU A 507 -3.51 -12.35 -18.13
CA LEU A 507 -3.44 -13.64 -17.47
C LEU A 507 -2.09 -14.31 -17.76
N PRO A 508 -1.39 -14.83 -16.74
CA PRO A 508 -0.14 -15.53 -16.94
C PRO A 508 -0.39 -16.77 -17.78
N ARG A 509 0.41 -16.94 -18.84
CA ARG A 509 0.42 -18.15 -19.66
C ARG A 509 1.81 -18.77 -19.61
N PRO A 510 1.93 -20.09 -19.43
CA PRO A 510 3.20 -20.76 -19.61
C PRO A 510 3.73 -20.50 -21.03
N PRO A 511 5.05 -20.38 -21.22
CA PRO A 511 5.63 -20.32 -22.56
C PRO A 511 5.17 -21.53 -23.39
N ALA A 512 4.90 -21.32 -24.69
CA ALA A 512 4.36 -22.37 -25.55
C ALA A 512 5.36 -23.50 -25.85
N ASP A 513 6.65 -23.25 -25.60
CA ASP A 513 7.79 -24.11 -25.89
C ASP A 513 8.24 -24.95 -24.68
N ILE A 514 7.50 -24.96 -23.56
CA ILE A 514 7.84 -25.81 -22.41
C ILE A 514 7.40 -27.26 -22.62
N ALA A 515 8.16 -28.21 -22.07
CA ALA A 515 7.72 -29.58 -21.89
C ALA A 515 6.78 -29.66 -20.65
N PRO A 516 5.50 -30.02 -20.81
CA PRO A 516 4.55 -30.04 -19.70
C PRO A 516 4.80 -31.23 -18.75
N VAL A 517 4.57 -31.02 -17.46
CA VAL A 517 4.75 -32.06 -16.41
C VAL A 517 3.51 -32.18 -15.52
N GLU A 518 3.00 -31.06 -15.00
CA GLU A 518 1.81 -30.98 -14.15
C GLU A 518 1.90 -31.79 -12.83
N ALA A 519 3.11 -31.99 -12.29
CA ALA A 519 3.33 -32.66 -11.01
C ALA A 519 3.11 -31.72 -9.82
N VAL A 520 2.57 -32.22 -8.71
CA VAL A 520 2.31 -31.44 -7.49
C VAL A 520 3.23 -31.90 -6.37
N LEU A 521 3.94 -30.95 -5.75
CA LEU A 521 4.88 -31.18 -4.66
C LEU A 521 4.26 -30.71 -3.34
N GLY A 522 4.12 -31.64 -2.40
CA GLY A 522 3.66 -31.41 -1.03
C GLY A 522 2.28 -30.76 -0.92
N ASP A 523 1.41 -30.94 -1.91
CA ASP A 523 0.10 -30.28 -2.07
C ASP A 523 0.17 -28.74 -2.01
N ARG A 524 1.33 -28.15 -2.34
CA ARG A 524 1.62 -26.72 -2.17
C ARG A 524 1.97 -26.00 -3.46
N VAL A 525 2.65 -26.68 -4.37
CA VAL A 525 3.18 -26.08 -5.60
C VAL A 525 3.11 -27.11 -6.72
N ARG A 526 2.78 -26.63 -7.92
CA ARG A 526 2.76 -27.42 -9.14
C ARG A 526 3.98 -27.10 -9.99
N LEU A 527 4.67 -28.12 -10.47
CA LEU A 527 5.60 -28.00 -11.59
C LEU A 527 4.79 -28.06 -12.88
N VAL A 528 4.59 -26.90 -13.50
CA VAL A 528 3.82 -26.76 -14.75
C VAL A 528 4.58 -27.43 -15.89
N GLY A 529 5.88 -27.14 -16.00
CA GLY A 529 6.74 -27.72 -17.01
C GLY A 529 8.18 -27.22 -16.93
N TYR A 530 8.98 -27.55 -17.93
CA TYR A 530 10.39 -27.15 -17.99
C TYR A 530 10.86 -26.87 -19.43
N ARG A 531 12.00 -26.18 -19.53
CA ARG A 531 12.82 -26.07 -20.75
C ARG A 531 14.22 -26.59 -20.44
N LEU A 532 14.76 -27.36 -21.37
CA LEU A 532 16.10 -27.91 -21.30
C LEU A 532 16.84 -27.51 -22.58
N ASP A 533 18.03 -26.95 -22.46
CA ASP A 533 18.81 -26.45 -23.59
C ASP A 533 19.30 -27.57 -24.53
N THR A 534 19.70 -28.71 -23.96
CA THR A 534 20.05 -29.92 -24.70
C THR A 534 19.78 -31.18 -23.87
N SER A 535 19.30 -32.24 -24.51
CA SER A 535 19.28 -33.59 -23.91
C SER A 535 20.57 -34.37 -24.19
N ASP A 536 21.40 -33.91 -25.13
CA ASP A 536 22.68 -34.48 -25.49
C ASP A 536 23.77 -33.63 -24.84
N ALA A 537 24.43 -34.17 -23.81
CA ALA A 537 25.46 -33.46 -23.07
C ALA A 537 26.74 -34.29 -22.98
N CYS A 538 27.86 -33.64 -22.67
CA CYS A 538 29.15 -34.32 -22.52
C CYS A 538 29.57 -34.36 -21.05
N PRO A 539 30.33 -35.40 -20.63
CA PRO A 539 31.07 -35.36 -19.37
C PRO A 539 31.91 -34.09 -19.24
N GLY A 540 31.93 -33.49 -18.05
CA GLY A 540 32.57 -32.18 -17.78
C GLY A 540 31.81 -30.96 -18.35
N GLY A 541 30.71 -31.17 -19.06
CA GLY A 541 29.84 -30.13 -19.59
C GLY A 541 28.86 -29.57 -18.56
N SER A 542 27.88 -28.81 -19.06
CA SER A 542 26.78 -28.29 -18.24
C SER A 542 25.45 -28.35 -18.98
N LEU A 543 24.35 -28.44 -18.22
CA LEU A 543 22.97 -28.40 -18.70
C LEU A 543 22.28 -27.16 -18.14
N ARG A 544 21.49 -26.46 -18.96
CA ARG A 544 20.63 -25.37 -18.51
C ARG A 544 19.18 -25.83 -18.47
N LEU A 545 18.66 -25.90 -17.26
CA LEU A 545 17.30 -26.28 -16.97
C LEU A 545 16.52 -25.07 -16.45
N THR A 546 15.45 -24.70 -17.12
CA THR A 546 14.50 -23.70 -16.61
C THR A 546 13.20 -24.38 -16.22
N LEU A 547 12.78 -24.19 -14.97
CA LEU A 547 11.57 -24.76 -14.37
C LEU A 547 10.47 -23.71 -14.28
N TYR A 548 9.23 -24.14 -14.47
CA TYR A 548 8.04 -23.29 -14.36
C TYR A 548 7.14 -23.81 -13.25
N TRP A 549 7.02 -23.02 -12.20
CA TRP A 549 6.26 -23.35 -11.00
C TRP A 549 4.98 -22.54 -10.91
N GLU A 550 3.93 -23.14 -10.35
CA GLU A 550 2.70 -22.47 -9.97
C GLU A 550 2.39 -22.79 -8.49
N PRO A 551 2.53 -21.82 -7.57
CA PRO A 551 2.13 -22.02 -6.18
C PRO A 551 0.62 -22.21 -6.10
N LEU A 552 0.20 -23.25 -5.38
CA LEU A 552 -1.22 -23.53 -5.13
C LEU A 552 -1.69 -22.87 -3.83
N VAL A 553 -0.77 -22.70 -2.88
CA VAL A 553 -1.02 -22.08 -1.58
C VAL A 553 0.17 -21.19 -1.17
N PRO A 554 -0.05 -20.18 -0.30
CA PRO A 554 1.06 -19.40 0.25
C PRO A 554 2.02 -20.27 1.06
N MET A 555 3.31 -20.27 0.71
CA MET A 555 4.33 -21.06 1.38
C MET A 555 5.00 -20.30 2.52
N GLN A 556 5.29 -21.00 3.64
CA GLN A 556 5.93 -20.42 4.83
C GLN A 556 7.38 -20.84 5.01
N THR A 557 7.73 -21.96 4.41
CA THR A 557 9.10 -22.42 4.30
C THR A 557 9.68 -21.90 2.99
N SER A 558 10.91 -21.40 3.07
CA SER A 558 11.73 -21.12 1.88
C SER A 558 12.36 -22.42 1.43
N TYR A 559 11.68 -23.15 0.56
CA TYR A 559 12.17 -24.42 0.05
C TYR A 559 13.35 -24.20 -0.89
N GLN A 560 14.31 -25.13 -0.86
CA GLN A 560 15.32 -25.27 -1.90
C GLN A 560 14.75 -26.14 -3.02
N VAL A 561 15.03 -25.77 -4.27
CA VAL A 561 14.79 -26.63 -5.42
C VAL A 561 16.08 -27.37 -5.71
N PHE A 562 15.98 -28.71 -5.77
CA PHE A 562 17.07 -29.57 -6.18
C PHE A 562 16.84 -30.05 -7.62
N THR A 563 17.92 -30.14 -8.37
CA THR A 563 17.94 -30.66 -9.74
C THR A 563 19.10 -31.64 -9.85
N HIS A 564 18.82 -32.92 -10.07
CA HIS A 564 19.78 -34.01 -9.96
C HIS A 564 19.82 -34.83 -11.24
N LEU A 565 21.02 -35.02 -11.78
CA LEU A 565 21.33 -36.03 -12.79
C LEU A 565 21.80 -37.28 -12.05
N TYR A 566 20.90 -38.26 -11.88
CA TYR A 566 21.05 -39.33 -10.90
C TYR A 566 20.45 -40.67 -11.35
N ASP A 567 21.25 -41.73 -11.32
CA ASP A 567 20.87 -43.12 -11.66
C ASP A 567 21.10 -44.13 -10.51
N GLY A 568 21.43 -43.63 -9.31
CA GLY A 568 22.03 -44.40 -8.24
C GLY A 568 23.33 -43.74 -7.75
N THR A 569 24.05 -43.10 -8.69
CA THR A 569 25.20 -42.21 -8.45
C THR A 569 24.84 -40.78 -8.87
N MET A 570 25.37 -39.78 -8.16
CA MET A 570 25.14 -38.36 -8.47
C MET A 570 26.15 -37.89 -9.50
N TRP A 571 25.72 -37.72 -10.75
CA TRP A 571 26.57 -37.30 -11.86
C TRP A 571 26.52 -35.80 -12.14
N GLY A 572 25.51 -35.11 -11.61
CA GLY A 572 25.41 -33.65 -11.66
C GLY A 572 24.30 -33.17 -10.74
N GLN A 573 24.49 -32.02 -10.10
CA GLN A 573 23.46 -31.45 -9.24
C GLN A 573 23.52 -29.93 -9.19
N HIS A 574 22.35 -29.31 -9.00
CA HIS A 574 22.24 -27.93 -8.58
C HIS A 574 21.05 -27.77 -7.62
N ASP A 575 21.37 -27.40 -6.37
CA ASP A 575 20.42 -27.17 -5.29
C ASP A 575 20.49 -25.71 -4.88
N SER A 576 19.38 -24.98 -4.99
CA SER A 576 19.36 -23.57 -4.64
C SER A 576 17.99 -23.05 -4.22
N THR A 577 17.98 -21.90 -3.54
CA THR A 577 16.78 -21.08 -3.42
C THR A 577 16.44 -20.57 -4.82
N PRO A 578 15.16 -20.62 -5.25
CA PRO A 578 14.78 -20.19 -6.59
C PRO A 578 15.19 -18.76 -6.96
N GLY A 579 15.27 -18.51 -8.28
CA GLY A 579 15.67 -17.22 -8.84
C GLY A 579 17.12 -16.88 -8.50
N CYS A 580 18.02 -17.85 -8.67
CA CYS A 580 19.45 -17.74 -8.40
C CYS A 580 19.78 -17.24 -6.98
N GLY A 581 19.05 -17.72 -5.99
CA GLY A 581 19.25 -17.32 -4.59
C GLY A 581 18.45 -16.10 -4.14
N LEU A 582 17.79 -15.39 -5.06
CA LEU A 582 17.21 -14.07 -4.80
C LEU A 582 15.68 -14.07 -4.67
N TRP A 583 15.00 -15.16 -5.03
CA TRP A 583 13.54 -15.21 -5.10
C TRP A 583 12.92 -16.39 -4.34
N PRO A 584 12.98 -16.39 -3.00
CA PRO A 584 12.54 -17.53 -2.18
C PRO A 584 11.05 -17.85 -2.34
N THR A 585 10.70 -19.14 -2.18
CA THR A 585 9.31 -19.64 -2.34
C THR A 585 8.29 -18.98 -1.42
N THR A 586 8.72 -18.36 -0.32
CA THR A 586 7.86 -17.58 0.58
C THR A 586 7.32 -16.29 -0.04
N ARG A 587 7.93 -15.80 -1.13
CA ARG A 587 7.47 -14.64 -1.89
C ARG A 587 6.49 -14.99 -3.00
N TRP A 588 6.30 -16.29 -3.29
CA TRP A 588 5.49 -16.69 -4.42
C TRP A 588 3.99 -16.55 -4.11
N GLU A 589 3.26 -15.90 -5.01
CA GLU A 589 1.81 -15.72 -4.91
C GLU A 589 1.06 -16.90 -5.56
N PRO A 590 -0.01 -17.42 -4.92
CA PRO A 590 -0.82 -18.48 -5.51
C PRO A 590 -1.37 -18.14 -6.89
N GLY A 591 -1.33 -19.12 -7.80
CA GLY A 591 -1.79 -18.99 -9.19
C GLY A 591 -0.86 -18.20 -10.10
N ARG A 592 0.32 -17.76 -9.61
CA ARG A 592 1.33 -17.11 -10.45
C ARG A 592 2.29 -18.13 -11.04
N LEU A 593 2.58 -17.97 -12.32
CA LEU A 593 3.72 -18.65 -12.92
C LEU A 593 5.03 -18.02 -12.44
N VAL A 594 5.96 -18.85 -11.99
CA VAL A 594 7.32 -18.49 -11.56
C VAL A 594 8.34 -19.24 -12.40
N ARG A 595 9.29 -18.51 -13.00
CA ARG A 595 10.42 -19.04 -13.75
C ARG A 595 11.62 -19.21 -12.82
N ASP A 596 12.27 -20.37 -12.89
CA ASP A 596 13.40 -20.73 -12.03
C ASP A 596 14.53 -21.38 -12.83
N ASP A 597 15.74 -20.84 -12.76
CA ASP A 597 16.87 -21.30 -13.59
C ASP A 597 17.88 -22.12 -12.80
N HIS A 598 18.31 -23.23 -13.39
CA HIS A 598 19.35 -24.10 -12.85
C HIS A 598 20.39 -24.41 -13.93
N VAL A 599 21.66 -24.33 -13.53
CA VAL A 599 22.79 -24.78 -14.33
C VAL A 599 23.42 -25.96 -13.61
N LEU A 600 23.33 -27.15 -14.21
CA LEU A 600 23.88 -28.38 -13.64
C LEU A 600 25.24 -28.65 -14.30
N SER A 601 26.31 -28.67 -13.51
CA SER A 601 27.61 -29.17 -13.98
C SER A 601 27.61 -30.69 -13.96
N ILE A 602 28.03 -31.31 -15.06
CA ILE A 602 28.14 -32.77 -15.21
C ILE A 602 29.56 -33.20 -14.84
N ALA A 603 29.70 -34.28 -14.08
CA ALA A 603 30.98 -34.84 -13.68
C ALA A 603 31.83 -35.25 -14.90
N ASP A 604 33.15 -35.08 -14.79
CA ASP A 604 34.10 -35.42 -15.86
C ASP A 604 34.15 -36.93 -16.16
N ASP A 605 33.85 -37.76 -15.15
CA ASP A 605 33.84 -39.21 -15.20
C ASP A 605 32.44 -39.82 -15.37
N ALA A 606 31.45 -38.98 -15.72
CA ALA A 606 30.09 -39.46 -15.99
C ALA A 606 30.10 -40.49 -17.13
N PRO A 607 29.47 -41.67 -16.95
CA PRO A 607 29.53 -42.75 -17.91
C PRO A 607 28.69 -42.42 -19.15
N ALA A 608 29.10 -42.97 -20.29
CA ALA A 608 28.28 -42.98 -21.49
C ALA A 608 26.95 -43.72 -21.20
N GLY A 609 25.83 -43.12 -21.60
CA GLY A 609 24.51 -43.70 -21.42
C GLY A 609 23.43 -42.70 -21.05
N GLU A 610 22.30 -43.26 -20.63
CA GLU A 610 21.06 -42.56 -20.32
C GLU A 610 20.92 -42.35 -18.81
N ILE A 611 21.00 -41.10 -18.36
CA ILE A 611 20.93 -40.75 -16.94
C ILE A 611 19.65 -39.92 -16.66
N PRO A 612 18.81 -40.33 -15.68
CA PRO A 612 17.61 -39.59 -15.33
C PRO A 612 17.88 -38.19 -14.78
N LEU A 613 17.11 -37.20 -15.24
CA LEU A 613 17.05 -35.86 -14.67
C LEU A 613 15.83 -35.76 -13.73
N LEU A 614 16.11 -35.52 -12.46
CA LEU A 614 15.15 -35.49 -11.37
C LEU A 614 15.09 -34.09 -10.74
N VAL A 615 13.89 -33.66 -10.34
CA VAL A 615 13.68 -32.38 -9.66
C VAL A 615 12.80 -32.54 -8.43
N GLY A 616 13.06 -31.77 -7.39
CA GLY A 616 12.15 -31.71 -6.24
C GLY A 616 12.44 -30.52 -5.34
N MET A 617 11.76 -30.50 -4.19
CA MET A 617 11.89 -29.43 -3.21
C MET A 617 12.14 -29.99 -1.82
N TYR A 618 12.95 -29.28 -1.03
CA TYR A 618 13.20 -29.64 0.37
C TYR A 618 13.32 -28.42 1.29
N ASP A 619 13.05 -28.62 2.56
CA ASP A 619 13.28 -27.63 3.60
C ASP A 619 14.75 -27.66 4.01
N LEU A 620 15.48 -26.56 3.79
CA LEU A 620 16.91 -26.47 4.12
C LEU A 620 17.21 -26.71 5.61
N GLY A 621 16.31 -26.31 6.50
CA GLY A 621 16.51 -26.40 7.95
C GLY A 621 16.33 -27.82 8.49
N THR A 622 15.50 -28.64 7.85
CA THR A 622 15.20 -30.01 8.31
C THR A 622 15.71 -31.11 7.37
N GLY A 623 16.05 -30.77 6.13
CA GLY A 623 16.34 -31.72 5.06
C GLY A 623 15.12 -32.47 4.53
N ALA A 624 13.91 -32.20 5.05
CA ALA A 624 12.70 -32.89 4.63
C ALA A 624 12.30 -32.52 3.20
N ARG A 625 12.18 -33.54 2.33
CA ARG A 625 11.73 -33.39 0.95
C ARG A 625 10.20 -33.40 0.84
N LEU A 626 9.66 -32.69 -0.14
CA LEU A 626 8.23 -32.68 -0.41
C LEU A 626 7.82 -33.93 -1.19
N PRO A 627 6.76 -34.66 -0.78
CA PRO A 627 6.24 -35.78 -1.55
C PRO A 627 5.65 -35.29 -2.88
N VAL A 628 5.73 -36.11 -3.92
CA VAL A 628 5.25 -35.78 -5.26
C VAL A 628 4.00 -36.58 -5.60
N THR A 629 2.98 -35.91 -6.12
CA THR A 629 1.79 -36.52 -6.72
C THR A 629 1.64 -36.09 -8.18
N GLY A 630 1.04 -36.94 -9.02
CA GLY A 630 0.84 -36.65 -10.44
C GLY A 630 1.89 -37.28 -11.38
N PRO A 631 1.92 -36.87 -12.66
CA PRO A 631 2.79 -37.45 -13.68
C PRO A 631 4.28 -37.31 -13.34
N GLY A 632 5.07 -38.33 -13.68
CA GLY A 632 6.52 -38.32 -13.43
C GLY A 632 6.96 -38.44 -11.96
N GLY A 633 6.02 -38.50 -11.01
CA GLY A 633 6.34 -38.59 -9.58
C GLY A 633 7.06 -39.89 -9.20
N ARG A 634 8.17 -39.75 -8.47
CA ARG A 634 9.01 -40.82 -7.90
C ARG A 634 9.29 -40.53 -6.43
N GLY A 635 8.30 -40.79 -5.58
CA GLY A 635 8.40 -40.54 -4.14
C GLY A 635 8.45 -39.05 -3.82
N ASP A 636 9.65 -38.50 -3.67
CA ASP A 636 9.91 -37.09 -3.33
C ASP A 636 10.63 -36.30 -4.44
N ALA A 637 10.73 -36.90 -5.63
CA ALA A 637 11.27 -36.27 -6.83
C ALA A 637 10.33 -36.46 -8.03
N VAL A 638 10.43 -35.55 -8.99
CA VAL A 638 9.75 -35.59 -10.28
C VAL A 638 10.79 -35.98 -11.33
N TYR A 639 10.52 -37.05 -12.09
CA TYR A 639 11.29 -37.40 -13.28
C TYR A 639 10.88 -36.49 -14.44
N LEU A 640 11.83 -35.75 -15.00
CA LEU A 640 11.59 -34.83 -16.12
C LEU A 640 11.82 -35.51 -17.46
N THR A 641 13.02 -36.06 -17.64
CA THR A 641 13.49 -36.73 -18.85
C THR A 641 14.80 -37.48 -18.54
N THR A 642 15.38 -38.08 -19.56
CA THR A 642 16.71 -38.66 -19.55
C THR A 642 17.67 -37.77 -20.34
N VAL A 643 18.89 -37.60 -19.83
CA VAL A 643 20.00 -36.96 -20.54
C VAL A 643 20.90 -38.06 -21.10
N VAL A 644 21.30 -37.92 -22.37
CA VAL A 644 22.19 -38.85 -23.06
C VAL A 644 23.62 -38.31 -23.00
N LEU A 645 24.54 -39.12 -22.47
CA LEU A 645 25.98 -38.88 -22.50
C LEU A 645 26.65 -39.82 -23.53
N PRO A 646 27.52 -39.30 -24.40
CA PRO A 646 28.15 -40.06 -25.50
C PRO A 646 29.24 -41.03 -25.06
#